data_AF-A0AAV2YWZ1-F1
#
_entry.id   AF-A0AAV2YWZ1-F1
#
_cell.length_a   1.000
_cell.length_b   1.000
_cell.length_c   1.000
_cell.angle_alpha   90.00
_cell.angle_beta   90.00
_cell.angle_gamma   90.00
#
_symmetry.space_group_name_H-M   'P 1'
#
loop_
_entity.id
_entity.type
_entity.pdbx_description
1 polymer ?
#
loop_
_entity_poly.entity_id
_entity_poly.type
_entity_poly.pdbx_seq_one_letter_code
_entity_poly.pdbx_strand_id
1 'polypeptide(L)'
;MAGAHSRRKLGILSVALITYFNVSGGPWGSEPVISACGPFVGILAVIIFPWIWCLPLALTFAELFTAFPTDGSFCKWVGVAFGRPMGFQVGFWSWVAGVIDNAIYPCLIVDTISQLYAGDFDQDTASSMSWERFAARAAFAVLFMLPCLSSIKIVGHTLAVMGIMIFLPFAVMVAMAIPQVNPSNWLVIRPDRDWTRLISSLYWNYSGFDAAGAYAGEIQNPKVTYPKAMMLTVVMIAITYIIPFFAISGADKPHYTSWDDGSYSVIAQSIGGTWLCIWVLVSSLFGNLGLYVAEMAKDGFQLAGMSDSGLAPPYFAQRDPETGVPRRAIMLSFSIIVLMGMFDFDTILGVDNFCSALSSLVEMCAAVKMRFSHPEIERPYKVNLSDRNLLIVMILPFCVGTFVMINELTKSWTSFILNVIVLCVGYGVQKWLASHPYHQYDVLLDTPRLKDLTLDSRQSTATPRISPNSFRTMKIFVALGCLLASSIGHANALTTELPSHVPVAEQQLWEEFVEYAIEYNKEYRQLENSHDLVSKRYGAFKMNSDRIKEHNAKYDNGEYSFTLGVNALADLTDAEYKQMLGYKRSSKPRTEAAGTFTAPSNMGDLPETWDWREHDVVTPVKNQGQCGSCWAFSAVAALESVYAISTGKLESFSEQELVDCTDGGVDTCNHGGEMSNGFVEIIKNHNGKIDPESVYPYTAVSKGVCNAKDDQALGHFTSYVNVTSGDEDALKAAVATKSVQSVAIDASSFTFQLYRHGVYSWPLCKNKADELDHGVAVAGYGVFKSKDFWLVKNSWGESWGMHGYIMMSRNKKNQCGIATDASYPVMTKAETKVHEATEVLSIM
;
A
#
# COMPACT_ATOMS: atom_id res chain seq x y z
N MET A 1 27.08 -29.31 -31.87
CA MET A 1 26.53 -30.56 -31.28
C MET A 1 25.17 -30.81 -31.89
N ALA A 2 24.90 -32.01 -32.40
CA ALA A 2 23.59 -32.37 -32.94
C ALA A 2 22.57 -32.50 -31.78
N GLY A 3 21.44 -31.78 -31.87
CA GLY A 3 20.17 -32.20 -31.27
C GLY A 3 19.65 -31.45 -30.03
N ALA A 4 19.38 -30.14 -30.12
CA ALA A 4 18.40 -29.50 -29.23
C ALA A 4 16.93 -29.73 -29.71
N HIS A 5 16.74 -30.22 -30.95
CA HIS A 5 15.41 -30.32 -31.58
C HIS A 5 14.97 -31.73 -31.99
N SER A 6 15.78 -32.78 -31.76
CA SER A 6 15.46 -34.13 -32.24
C SER A 6 14.74 -35.03 -31.23
N ARG A 7 14.52 -34.57 -29.99
CA ARG A 7 13.97 -35.41 -28.91
C ARG A 7 12.86 -34.74 -28.11
N ARG A 8 11.77 -34.38 -28.79
CA ARG A 8 10.53 -33.98 -28.11
C ARG A 8 9.94 -35.18 -27.37
N LYS A 9 9.87 -35.10 -26.04
CA LYS A 9 9.56 -36.23 -25.14
C LYS A 9 8.24 -36.08 -24.39
N LEU A 10 7.70 -34.87 -24.27
CA LEU A 10 6.51 -34.59 -23.44
C LEU A 10 5.21 -34.67 -24.24
N GLY A 11 4.28 -35.49 -23.76
CA GLY A 11 2.90 -35.56 -24.26
C GLY A 11 1.95 -34.65 -23.48
N ILE A 12 0.66 -34.66 -23.85
CA ILE A 12 -0.37 -33.75 -23.31
C ILE A 12 -0.45 -33.83 -21.78
N LEU A 13 -0.53 -35.05 -21.22
CA LEU A 13 -0.70 -35.24 -19.78
C LEU A 13 0.50 -34.74 -18.97
N SER A 14 1.73 -35.03 -19.43
CA SER A 14 2.93 -34.58 -18.72
C SER A 14 3.08 -33.07 -18.76
N VAL A 15 2.80 -32.42 -19.90
CA VAL A 15 2.81 -30.94 -19.98
C VAL A 15 1.75 -30.38 -19.03
N ALA A 16 0.52 -30.91 -19.09
CA ALA A 16 -0.57 -30.41 -18.26
C ALA A 16 -0.26 -30.53 -16.76
N LEU A 17 0.35 -31.64 -16.32
CA LEU A 17 0.74 -31.87 -14.93
C LEU A 17 1.92 -30.99 -14.51
N ILE A 18 2.96 -30.84 -15.34
CA ILE A 18 4.06 -29.94 -15.01
C ILE A 18 3.52 -28.51 -14.88
N THR A 19 2.73 -28.03 -15.84
CA THR A 19 2.10 -26.69 -15.73
C THR A 19 1.15 -26.59 -14.55
N TYR A 20 0.34 -27.62 -14.27
CA TYR A 20 -0.54 -27.64 -13.11
C TYR A 20 0.25 -27.42 -11.81
N PHE A 21 1.34 -28.16 -11.59
CA PHE A 21 2.17 -28.01 -10.39
C PHE A 21 3.09 -26.79 -10.42
N ASN A 22 3.22 -26.05 -11.53
CA ASN A 22 3.81 -24.70 -11.51
C ASN A 22 2.76 -23.63 -11.16
N VAL A 23 1.48 -24.00 -11.09
CA VAL A 23 0.37 -23.07 -10.75
C VAL A 23 -0.28 -23.40 -9.41
N SER A 24 -0.42 -24.69 -9.08
CA SER A 24 -1.19 -25.18 -7.95
C SER A 24 -0.66 -26.52 -7.46
N GLY A 25 -0.42 -26.61 -6.15
CA GLY A 25 -0.04 -27.86 -5.45
C GLY A 25 -1.24 -28.68 -4.98
N GLY A 26 -2.45 -28.37 -5.46
CA GLY A 26 -3.70 -28.80 -4.85
C GLY A 26 -4.45 -27.62 -4.22
N PRO A 27 -5.46 -27.89 -3.36
CA PRO A 27 -6.25 -26.83 -2.76
C PRO A 27 -5.45 -25.98 -1.75
N TRP A 28 -4.28 -26.42 -1.30
CA TRP A 28 -3.44 -25.72 -0.32
C TRP A 28 -3.12 -24.26 -0.67
N GLY A 29 -3.06 -23.41 0.37
CA GLY A 29 -2.78 -21.97 0.26
C GLY A 29 -3.94 -21.17 -0.33
N SER A 30 -5.12 -21.79 -0.46
CA SER A 30 -6.32 -21.12 -0.94
C SER A 30 -7.28 -20.75 0.19
N GLU A 31 -7.07 -21.27 1.40
CA GLU A 31 -7.87 -20.96 2.58
C GLU A 31 -8.12 -19.45 2.78
N PRO A 32 -7.10 -18.57 2.61
CA PRO A 32 -7.28 -17.12 2.70
C PRO A 32 -8.32 -16.53 1.73
N VAL A 33 -8.57 -17.16 0.58
CA VAL A 33 -9.53 -16.67 -0.43
C VAL A 33 -10.95 -16.63 0.13
N ILE A 34 -11.30 -17.57 1.01
CA ILE A 34 -12.60 -17.59 1.67
C ILE A 34 -12.59 -16.72 2.93
N SER A 35 -11.53 -16.79 3.76
CA SER A 35 -11.49 -16.01 5.00
C SER A 35 -11.39 -14.50 4.78
N ALA A 36 -10.74 -14.04 3.71
CA ALA A 36 -10.52 -12.61 3.44
C ALA A 36 -11.82 -11.80 3.23
N CYS A 37 -12.80 -12.33 2.52
CA CYS A 37 -14.04 -11.60 2.18
C CYS A 37 -15.33 -12.39 2.47
N GLY A 38 -15.21 -13.59 3.03
CA GLY A 38 -16.32 -14.50 3.30
C GLY A 38 -16.66 -15.42 2.13
N PRO A 39 -17.42 -16.50 2.39
CA PRO A 39 -17.73 -17.55 1.42
C PRO A 39 -18.31 -17.06 0.10
N PHE A 40 -19.26 -16.11 0.13
CA PHE A 40 -19.92 -15.64 -1.09
C PHE A 40 -18.92 -14.99 -2.06
N VAL A 41 -18.11 -14.06 -1.54
CA VAL A 41 -17.14 -13.33 -2.35
C VAL A 41 -16.01 -14.25 -2.80
N GLY A 42 -15.48 -15.10 -1.91
CA GLY A 42 -14.39 -16.02 -2.25
C GLY A 42 -14.78 -17.05 -3.31
N ILE A 43 -15.99 -17.63 -3.24
CA ILE A 43 -16.51 -18.54 -4.27
C ILE A 43 -16.63 -17.83 -5.62
N LEU A 44 -17.23 -16.63 -5.64
CA LEU A 44 -17.35 -15.85 -6.88
C LEU A 44 -15.97 -15.51 -7.44
N ALA A 45 -15.02 -15.14 -6.58
CA ALA A 45 -13.68 -14.79 -6.99
C ALA A 45 -12.95 -16.00 -7.62
N VAL A 46 -13.05 -17.19 -7.04
CA VAL A 46 -12.48 -18.43 -7.63
C VAL A 46 -13.11 -18.81 -8.96
N ILE A 47 -14.40 -18.51 -9.17
CA ILE A 47 -15.08 -18.77 -10.44
C ILE A 47 -14.65 -17.75 -11.50
N ILE A 48 -14.55 -16.47 -11.13
CA ILE A 48 -14.35 -15.35 -12.05
C ILE A 48 -12.86 -15.14 -12.38
N PHE A 49 -11.97 -15.23 -11.40
CA PHE A 49 -10.55 -14.92 -11.55
C PHE A 49 -9.85 -15.71 -12.66
N PRO A 50 -10.13 -17.01 -12.89
CA PRO A 50 -9.54 -17.75 -14.01
C PRO A 50 -9.87 -17.17 -15.39
N TRP A 51 -11.02 -16.51 -15.55
CA TRP A 51 -11.40 -15.85 -16.80
C TRP A 51 -10.67 -14.52 -17.00
N ILE A 52 -10.27 -13.90 -15.90
CA ILE A 52 -9.54 -12.64 -15.87
C ILE A 52 -8.05 -12.88 -16.11
N TRP A 53 -7.46 -13.83 -15.40
CA TRP A 53 -6.03 -14.05 -15.33
C TRP A 53 -5.59 -15.27 -16.16
N CYS A 54 -5.98 -16.48 -15.75
CA CYS A 54 -5.45 -17.73 -16.30
C CYS A 54 -5.73 -17.91 -17.79
N LEU A 55 -7.00 -17.80 -18.19
CA LEU A 55 -7.43 -18.18 -19.53
C LEU A 55 -6.88 -17.24 -20.60
N PRO A 56 -6.91 -15.90 -20.46
CA PRO A 56 -6.27 -15.00 -21.40
C PRO A 56 -4.77 -15.26 -21.57
N LEU A 57 -4.06 -15.47 -20.46
CA LEU A 57 -2.61 -15.73 -20.47
C LEU A 57 -2.29 -17.07 -21.11
N ALA A 58 -2.90 -18.15 -20.64
CA ALA A 58 -2.65 -19.50 -21.13
C ALA A 58 -2.90 -19.62 -22.65
N LEU A 59 -3.98 -19.02 -23.16
CA LEU A 59 -4.28 -19.06 -24.60
C LEU A 59 -3.35 -18.19 -25.42
N THR A 60 -2.98 -17.00 -24.93
CA THR A 60 -2.11 -16.09 -25.67
C THR A 60 -0.66 -16.57 -25.66
N PHE A 61 -0.20 -17.09 -24.54
CA PHE A 61 1.10 -17.74 -24.45
C PHE A 61 1.15 -19.01 -25.30
N ALA A 62 0.05 -19.79 -25.40
CA ALA A 62 -0.03 -20.91 -26.34
C ALA A 62 0.26 -20.52 -27.79
N GLU A 63 -0.25 -19.37 -28.23
CA GLU A 63 0.03 -18.86 -29.57
C GLU A 63 1.53 -18.61 -29.77
N LEU A 64 2.20 -18.01 -28.79
CA LEU A 64 3.61 -17.68 -28.90
C LEU A 64 4.53 -18.88 -28.65
N PHE A 65 4.20 -19.79 -27.73
CA PHE A 65 4.97 -21.00 -27.49
C PHE A 65 4.93 -21.95 -28.68
N THR A 66 3.82 -21.96 -29.43
CA THR A 66 3.77 -22.71 -30.70
C THR A 66 4.53 -22.02 -31.83
N ALA A 67 4.66 -20.70 -31.81
CA ALA A 67 5.49 -19.94 -32.75
C ALA A 67 6.99 -20.06 -32.43
N PHE A 68 7.37 -20.13 -31.15
CA PHE A 68 8.74 -20.25 -30.65
C PHE A 68 8.94 -21.54 -29.82
N PRO A 69 8.84 -22.75 -30.42
CA PRO A 69 8.83 -24.01 -29.69
C PRO A 69 10.25 -24.46 -29.28
N THR A 70 10.88 -23.68 -28.43
CA THR A 70 12.25 -23.84 -27.92
C THR A 70 12.29 -23.51 -26.44
N ASP A 71 13.22 -24.12 -25.71
CA ASP A 71 13.40 -23.83 -24.29
C ASP A 71 13.70 -22.34 -24.04
N GLY A 72 13.17 -21.80 -22.93
CA GLY A 72 13.21 -20.36 -22.63
C GLY A 72 12.47 -19.51 -23.67
N SER A 73 11.35 -20.00 -24.19
CA SER A 73 10.62 -19.39 -25.33
C SER A 73 10.24 -17.93 -25.08
N PHE A 74 9.77 -17.59 -23.88
CA PHE A 74 9.29 -16.24 -23.60
C PHE A 74 10.40 -15.19 -23.63
N CYS A 75 11.61 -15.56 -23.20
CA CYS A 75 12.81 -14.71 -23.34
C CYS A 75 13.07 -14.33 -24.80
N LYS A 76 12.82 -15.25 -25.75
CA LYS A 76 13.04 -15.03 -27.18
C LYS A 76 12.03 -14.07 -27.77
N TRP A 77 10.73 -14.29 -27.58
CA TRP A 77 9.74 -13.39 -28.16
C TRP A 77 9.75 -12.01 -27.50
N VAL A 78 10.06 -11.92 -26.20
CA VAL A 78 10.24 -10.63 -25.52
C VAL A 78 11.47 -9.92 -26.08
N GLY A 79 12.55 -10.68 -26.33
CA GLY A 79 13.73 -10.19 -27.03
C GLY A 79 13.45 -9.66 -28.43
N VAL A 80 12.58 -10.32 -29.19
CA VAL A 80 12.13 -9.84 -30.52
C VAL A 80 11.23 -8.60 -30.38
N ALA A 81 10.36 -8.56 -29.38
CA ALA A 81 9.42 -7.45 -29.18
C ALA A 81 10.09 -6.16 -28.68
N PHE A 82 11.01 -6.26 -27.72
CA PHE A 82 11.59 -5.11 -27.00
C PHE A 82 13.12 -5.02 -27.08
N GLY A 83 13.76 -5.96 -27.75
CA GLY A 83 15.22 -6.05 -27.87
C GLY A 83 15.83 -7.05 -26.90
N ARG A 84 17.00 -7.56 -27.26
CA ARG A 84 17.79 -8.55 -26.50
C ARG A 84 17.96 -8.21 -25.01
N PRO A 85 18.19 -6.95 -24.59
CA PRO A 85 18.27 -6.62 -23.18
C PRO A 85 17.00 -6.98 -22.40
N MET A 86 15.82 -6.68 -22.93
CA MET A 86 14.57 -6.98 -22.24
C MET A 86 14.29 -8.50 -22.21
N GLY A 87 14.70 -9.23 -23.26
CA GLY A 87 14.67 -10.70 -23.26
C GLY A 87 15.53 -11.34 -22.16
N PHE A 88 16.65 -10.71 -21.79
CA PHE A 88 17.42 -11.12 -20.61
C PHE A 88 16.69 -10.80 -19.30
N GLN A 89 16.20 -9.56 -19.16
CA GLN A 89 15.59 -9.10 -17.90
C GLN A 89 14.36 -9.94 -17.53
N VAL A 90 13.46 -10.19 -18.48
CA VAL A 90 12.29 -11.04 -18.24
C VAL A 90 12.69 -12.45 -17.81
N GLY A 91 13.69 -13.04 -18.48
CA GLY A 91 14.20 -14.36 -18.13
C GLY A 91 14.89 -14.40 -16.78
N PHE A 92 15.59 -13.34 -16.41
CA PHE A 92 16.24 -13.20 -15.12
C PHE A 92 15.22 -13.06 -13.99
N TRP A 93 14.21 -12.19 -14.14
CA TRP A 93 13.17 -12.01 -13.12
C TRP A 93 12.34 -13.28 -12.93
N SER A 94 11.92 -13.93 -14.02
CA SER A 94 11.20 -15.22 -13.95
C SER A 94 12.05 -16.33 -13.31
N TRP A 95 13.36 -16.39 -13.60
CA TRP A 95 14.25 -17.39 -13.02
C TRP A 95 14.53 -17.13 -11.54
N VAL A 96 14.73 -15.85 -11.15
CA VAL A 96 14.90 -15.48 -9.74
C VAL A 96 13.62 -15.77 -8.95
N ALA A 97 12.44 -15.42 -9.51
CA ALA A 97 11.14 -15.76 -8.94
C ALA A 97 11.04 -17.27 -8.67
N GLY A 98 11.22 -18.10 -9.71
CA GLY A 98 11.13 -19.55 -9.59
C GLY A 98 12.12 -20.15 -8.58
N VAL A 99 13.38 -19.71 -8.59
CA VAL A 99 14.39 -20.19 -7.63
C VAL A 99 14.06 -19.81 -6.19
N ILE A 100 13.50 -18.62 -5.96
CA ILE A 100 13.10 -18.13 -4.64
C ILE A 100 11.84 -18.88 -4.18
N ASP A 101 10.82 -18.99 -5.02
CA ASP A 101 9.60 -19.76 -4.77
C ASP A 101 9.93 -21.22 -4.41
N ASN A 102 10.85 -21.84 -5.14
CA ASN A 102 11.24 -23.22 -4.90
C ASN A 102 11.94 -23.45 -3.54
N ALA A 103 12.48 -22.39 -2.92
CA ALA A 103 13.03 -22.46 -1.57
C ALA A 103 11.96 -22.48 -0.47
N ILE A 104 10.71 -22.10 -0.78
CA ILE A 104 9.57 -22.12 0.14
C ILE A 104 9.19 -23.55 0.52
N TYR A 105 9.13 -24.46 -0.44
CA TYR A 105 8.52 -25.78 -0.22
C TYR A 105 9.26 -26.67 0.81
N PRO A 106 10.61 -26.72 0.86
CA PRO A 106 11.31 -27.43 1.93
C PRO A 106 11.11 -26.78 3.30
N CYS A 107 10.95 -25.45 3.37
CA CYS A 107 10.65 -24.73 4.60
C CYS A 107 9.28 -25.15 5.15
N LEU A 108 8.23 -25.06 4.33
CA LEU A 108 6.86 -25.43 4.71
C LEU A 108 6.76 -26.85 5.27
N ILE A 109 7.50 -27.81 4.69
CA ILE A 109 7.51 -29.19 5.17
C ILE A 109 8.20 -29.34 6.51
N VAL A 110 9.40 -28.77 6.67
CA VAL A 110 10.15 -28.88 7.94
C VAL A 110 9.36 -28.21 9.07
N ASP A 111 8.70 -27.10 8.77
CA ASP A 111 7.90 -26.37 9.75
C ASP A 111 6.64 -27.18 10.11
N THR A 112 5.95 -27.77 9.12
CA THR A 112 4.81 -28.69 9.34
C THR A 112 5.20 -29.91 10.18
N ILE A 113 6.34 -30.55 9.89
CA ILE A 113 6.82 -31.71 10.65
C ILE A 113 7.19 -31.30 12.09
N SER A 114 7.82 -30.14 12.25
CA SER A 114 8.20 -29.63 13.57
C SER A 114 6.97 -29.37 14.45
N GLN A 115 5.91 -28.79 13.89
CA GLN A 115 4.62 -28.60 14.56
C GLN A 115 3.98 -29.93 14.97
N LEU A 116 4.03 -30.95 14.09
CA LEU A 116 3.54 -32.29 14.40
C LEU A 116 4.27 -32.97 15.57
N TYR A 117 5.59 -32.76 15.69
CA TYR A 117 6.40 -33.34 16.77
C TYR A 117 6.25 -32.60 18.11
N ALA A 118 6.04 -31.29 18.08
CA ALA A 118 5.87 -30.48 19.29
C ALA A 118 4.52 -30.72 19.99
N GLY A 119 3.52 -31.26 19.28
CA GLY A 119 2.18 -31.50 19.83
C GLY A 119 1.42 -30.20 20.15
N ASP A 120 1.95 -29.07 19.71
CA ASP A 120 1.45 -27.72 19.93
C ASP A 120 1.17 -27.10 18.56
N PHE A 121 -0.07 -26.66 18.35
CA PHE A 121 -0.51 -26.01 17.10
C PHE A 121 -0.34 -24.48 17.16
N ASP A 122 0.36 -23.97 18.17
CA ASP A 122 0.73 -22.56 18.28
C ASP A 122 1.95 -22.23 17.40
N GLN A 123 1.79 -21.27 16.50
CA GLN A 123 2.80 -20.81 15.51
C GLN A 123 4.02 -20.11 16.13
N ASP A 124 4.01 -19.82 17.45
CA ASP A 124 4.95 -18.91 18.11
C ASP A 124 6.35 -19.47 18.45
N THR A 125 6.66 -20.72 18.10
CA THR A 125 7.97 -21.35 18.42
C THR A 125 9.02 -21.25 17.30
N ALA A 126 8.87 -20.29 16.37
CA ALA A 126 9.66 -20.25 15.14
C ALA A 126 10.81 -19.22 15.07
N SER A 127 11.11 -18.45 16.11
CA SER A 127 11.95 -17.23 15.97
C SER A 127 13.48 -17.40 16.06
N SER A 128 14.03 -18.63 15.98
CA SER A 128 15.48 -18.76 15.73
C SER A 128 15.81 -19.89 14.75
N MET A 129 16.55 -19.55 13.69
CA MET A 129 17.11 -20.50 12.74
C MET A 129 18.15 -21.38 13.44
N SER A 130 17.74 -22.57 13.86
CA SER A 130 18.67 -23.57 14.40
C SER A 130 19.40 -24.28 13.25
N TRP A 131 20.64 -24.70 13.49
CA TRP A 131 21.42 -25.43 12.49
C TRP A 131 20.74 -26.75 12.08
N GLU A 132 19.99 -27.38 12.98
CA GLU A 132 19.23 -28.59 12.69
C GLU A 132 18.07 -28.33 11.71
N ARG A 133 17.35 -27.20 11.85
CA ARG A 133 16.29 -26.81 10.92
C ARG A 133 16.82 -26.53 9.52
N PHE A 134 17.95 -25.80 9.42
CA PHE A 134 18.62 -25.57 8.14
C PHE A 134 19.07 -26.88 7.49
N ALA A 135 19.69 -27.79 8.25
CA ALA A 135 20.13 -29.09 7.75
C ALA A 135 18.96 -29.95 7.25
N ALA A 136 17.82 -29.93 7.95
CA ALA A 136 16.60 -30.62 7.53
C ALA A 136 16.05 -30.04 6.22
N ARG A 137 15.95 -28.72 6.11
CA ARG A 137 15.49 -28.03 4.89
C ARG A 137 16.38 -28.37 3.69
N ALA A 138 17.69 -28.34 3.88
CA ALA A 138 18.66 -28.74 2.85
C ALA A 138 18.50 -30.22 2.47
N ALA A 139 18.28 -31.13 3.42
CA ALA A 139 18.08 -32.54 3.15
C ALA A 139 16.81 -32.81 2.32
N PHE A 140 15.69 -32.15 2.65
CA PHE A 140 14.47 -32.23 1.84
C PHE A 140 14.67 -31.64 0.45
N ALA A 141 15.34 -30.50 0.32
CA ALA A 141 15.66 -29.92 -0.99
C ALA A 141 16.49 -30.90 -1.86
N VAL A 142 17.49 -31.57 -1.28
CA VAL A 142 18.28 -32.60 -1.98
C VAL A 142 17.37 -33.73 -2.46
N LEU A 143 16.53 -34.27 -1.58
CA LEU A 143 15.62 -35.37 -1.88
C LEU A 143 14.67 -34.99 -3.04
N PHE A 144 14.14 -33.78 -3.01
CA PHE A 144 13.15 -33.30 -3.96
C PHE A 144 13.75 -32.97 -5.33
N MET A 145 15.03 -32.62 -5.39
CA MET A 145 15.74 -32.39 -6.65
C MET A 145 16.01 -33.69 -7.43
N LEU A 146 16.10 -34.86 -6.79
CA LEU A 146 16.55 -36.11 -7.43
C LEU A 146 15.75 -36.50 -8.71
N PRO A 147 14.41 -36.42 -8.75
CA PRO A 147 13.65 -36.72 -9.97
C PRO A 147 14.05 -35.82 -11.16
N CYS A 148 14.40 -34.55 -10.88
CA CYS A 148 14.75 -33.56 -11.89
C CYS A 148 16.12 -33.83 -12.54
N LEU A 149 17.01 -34.56 -11.87
CA LEU A 149 18.33 -34.95 -12.42
C LEU A 149 18.25 -36.15 -13.39
N SER A 150 17.12 -36.86 -13.41
CA SER A 150 16.92 -38.11 -14.15
C SER A 150 16.42 -37.87 -15.57
N SER A 151 15.15 -37.51 -15.77
CA SER A 151 14.61 -37.11 -17.07
C SER A 151 13.29 -36.36 -16.93
N ILE A 152 12.98 -35.48 -17.88
CA ILE A 152 11.71 -34.72 -17.88
C ILE A 152 10.46 -35.61 -17.99
N LYS A 153 10.58 -36.85 -18.52
CA LYS A 153 9.49 -37.84 -18.50
C LYS A 153 9.24 -38.40 -17.11
N ILE A 154 10.31 -38.67 -16.36
CA ILE A 154 10.23 -39.15 -14.98
C ILE A 154 9.59 -38.07 -14.12
N VAL A 155 9.98 -36.80 -14.30
CA VAL A 155 9.32 -35.63 -13.67
C VAL A 155 7.80 -35.69 -13.91
N GLY A 156 7.36 -35.80 -15.17
CA GLY A 156 5.93 -35.90 -15.47
C GLY A 156 5.20 -37.09 -14.81
N HIS A 157 5.84 -38.27 -14.72
CA HIS A 157 5.25 -39.42 -14.03
C HIS A 157 5.22 -39.25 -12.50
N THR A 158 6.28 -38.68 -11.92
CA THR A 158 6.33 -38.35 -10.49
C THR A 158 5.19 -37.41 -10.13
N LEU A 159 4.98 -36.36 -10.92
CA LEU A 159 3.87 -35.42 -10.72
C LEU A 159 2.50 -36.08 -10.88
N ALA A 160 2.34 -37.05 -11.78
CA ALA A 160 1.09 -37.82 -11.88
C ALA A 160 0.79 -38.59 -10.59
N VAL A 161 1.81 -39.21 -9.98
CA VAL A 161 1.67 -39.90 -8.69
C VAL A 161 1.35 -38.90 -7.57
N MET A 162 2.05 -37.76 -7.51
CA MET A 162 1.77 -36.71 -6.52
C MET A 162 0.32 -36.22 -6.63
N GLY A 163 -0.16 -35.96 -7.85
CA GLY A 163 -1.54 -35.55 -8.09
C GLY A 163 -2.56 -36.54 -7.53
N ILE A 164 -2.36 -37.84 -7.73
CA ILE A 164 -3.26 -38.88 -7.15
C ILE A 164 -3.23 -38.83 -5.62
N MET A 165 -2.04 -38.70 -5.02
CA MET A 165 -1.88 -38.64 -3.55
C MET A 165 -2.53 -37.40 -2.94
N ILE A 166 -2.63 -36.30 -3.69
CA ILE A 166 -3.28 -35.05 -3.26
C ILE A 166 -4.79 -35.14 -3.46
N PHE A 167 -5.28 -35.54 -4.64
CA PHE A 167 -6.71 -35.47 -4.95
C PHE A 167 -7.56 -36.47 -4.17
N LEU A 168 -7.02 -37.64 -3.82
CA LEU A 168 -7.77 -38.68 -3.10
C LEU A 168 -8.29 -38.22 -1.72
N PRO A 169 -7.46 -37.72 -0.78
CA PRO A 169 -7.95 -37.27 0.52
C PRO A 169 -8.92 -36.10 0.41
N PHE A 170 -8.70 -35.17 -0.53
CA PHE A 170 -9.63 -34.05 -0.75
C PHE A 170 -10.97 -34.51 -1.34
N ALA A 171 -10.99 -35.49 -2.24
CA ALA A 171 -12.22 -36.08 -2.77
C ALA A 171 -13.05 -36.75 -1.65
N VAL A 172 -12.38 -37.45 -0.73
CA VAL A 172 -13.02 -38.05 0.44
C VAL A 172 -13.53 -36.96 1.40
N MET A 173 -12.73 -35.94 1.66
CA MET A 173 -13.15 -34.79 2.49
C MET A 173 -14.39 -34.10 1.90
N VAL A 174 -14.42 -33.84 0.60
CA VAL A 174 -15.58 -33.26 -0.09
C VAL A 174 -16.80 -34.16 0.05
N ALA A 175 -16.66 -35.46 -0.19
CA ALA A 175 -17.76 -36.41 -0.05
C ALA A 175 -18.35 -36.44 1.37
N MET A 176 -17.50 -36.28 2.40
CA MET A 176 -17.92 -36.21 3.80
C MET A 176 -18.46 -34.83 4.21
N ALA A 177 -18.06 -33.77 3.52
CA ALA A 177 -18.53 -32.41 3.74
C ALA A 177 -19.94 -32.18 3.17
N ILE A 178 -20.25 -32.73 1.99
CA ILE A 178 -21.52 -32.52 1.26
C ILE A 178 -22.77 -32.74 2.15
N PRO A 179 -22.89 -33.83 2.93
CA PRO A 179 -24.06 -34.04 3.80
C PRO A 179 -24.19 -33.03 4.95
N GLN A 180 -23.13 -32.29 5.25
CA GLN A 180 -23.06 -31.33 6.35
C GLN A 180 -23.26 -29.88 5.88
N VAL A 181 -23.44 -29.66 4.58
CA VAL A 181 -23.56 -28.33 3.98
C VAL A 181 -24.86 -27.66 4.41
N ASN A 182 -24.74 -26.40 4.85
CA ASN A 182 -25.85 -25.48 4.98
C ASN A 182 -25.78 -24.42 3.88
N PRO A 183 -26.74 -24.38 2.92
CA PRO A 183 -26.72 -23.41 1.82
C PRO A 183 -26.72 -21.94 2.24
N SER A 184 -27.16 -21.59 3.44
CA SER A 184 -27.09 -20.21 3.93
C SER A 184 -25.65 -19.70 4.07
N ASN A 185 -24.70 -20.60 4.33
CA ASN A 185 -23.29 -20.24 4.56
C ASN A 185 -22.64 -19.69 3.30
N TRP A 186 -23.05 -20.14 2.11
CA TRP A 186 -22.54 -19.63 0.84
C TRP A 186 -22.93 -18.17 0.54
N LEU A 187 -23.95 -17.64 1.22
CA LEU A 187 -24.40 -16.27 1.01
C LEU A 187 -23.79 -15.29 2.02
N VAL A 188 -22.93 -15.77 2.92
CA VAL A 188 -22.28 -14.93 3.92
C VAL A 188 -21.20 -14.07 3.27
N ILE A 189 -21.25 -12.77 3.55
CA ILE A 189 -20.26 -11.77 3.16
C ILE A 189 -19.64 -11.22 4.44
N ARG A 190 -18.30 -11.23 4.51
CA ARG A 190 -17.56 -10.66 5.64
C ARG A 190 -17.73 -9.12 5.65
N PRO A 191 -18.01 -8.47 6.80
CA PRO A 191 -18.12 -7.00 6.85
C PRO A 191 -16.79 -6.27 6.58
N ASP A 192 -15.71 -6.77 7.17
CA ASP A 192 -14.31 -6.34 7.11
C ASP A 192 -13.56 -7.03 5.95
N ARG A 193 -13.91 -6.66 4.71
CA ARG A 193 -13.37 -7.27 3.48
C ARG A 193 -11.91 -6.90 3.24
N ASP A 194 -11.03 -7.88 3.30
CA ASP A 194 -9.63 -7.73 2.91
C ASP A 194 -9.45 -8.04 1.41
N TRP A 195 -9.68 -7.02 0.58
CA TRP A 195 -9.52 -7.13 -0.87
C TRP A 195 -8.07 -7.39 -1.30
N THR A 196 -7.10 -6.91 -0.53
CA THR A 196 -5.67 -7.08 -0.82
C THR A 196 -5.29 -8.54 -0.63
N ARG A 197 -5.59 -9.12 0.53
CA ARG A 197 -5.34 -10.54 0.81
C ARG A 197 -6.06 -11.44 -0.19
N LEU A 198 -7.31 -11.12 -0.55
CA LEU A 198 -8.05 -11.86 -1.56
C LEU A 198 -7.34 -11.86 -2.92
N ILE A 199 -6.96 -10.68 -3.44
CA ILE A 199 -6.34 -10.56 -4.77
C ILE A 199 -4.94 -11.18 -4.77
N SER A 200 -4.13 -10.98 -3.73
CA SER A 200 -2.79 -11.58 -3.63
C SER A 200 -2.85 -13.10 -3.55
N SER A 201 -3.77 -13.67 -2.75
CA SER A 201 -3.95 -15.12 -2.66
C SER A 201 -4.44 -15.72 -3.98
N LEU A 202 -5.37 -15.04 -4.66
CA LEU A 202 -5.81 -15.46 -6.00
C LEU A 202 -4.68 -15.36 -7.02
N TYR A 203 -3.87 -14.30 -7.00
CA TYR A 203 -2.74 -14.18 -7.90
C TYR A 203 -1.75 -15.34 -7.71
N TRP A 204 -1.39 -15.65 -6.46
CA TRP A 204 -0.46 -16.74 -6.16
C TRP A 204 -1.02 -18.10 -6.61
N ASN A 205 -2.29 -18.40 -6.33
CA ASN A 205 -2.94 -19.68 -6.68
C ASN A 205 -3.12 -19.94 -8.18
N TYR A 206 -3.02 -18.91 -9.01
CA TYR A 206 -3.42 -18.95 -10.42
C TYR A 206 -2.34 -18.47 -11.40
N SER A 207 -1.14 -18.15 -10.89
CA SER A 207 0.01 -17.73 -11.70
C SER A 207 0.94 -18.91 -12.03
N GLY A 208 1.74 -18.82 -13.10
CA GLY A 208 2.71 -19.87 -13.48
C GLY A 208 2.47 -20.54 -14.85
N PHE A 209 1.53 -20.06 -15.66
CA PHE A 209 1.25 -20.63 -17.01
C PHE A 209 2.39 -20.44 -18.03
N ASP A 210 3.26 -19.46 -17.79
CA ASP A 210 4.49 -19.19 -18.55
C ASP A 210 5.54 -20.31 -18.41
N ALA A 211 5.47 -21.11 -17.34
CA ALA A 211 6.41 -22.20 -17.06
C ALA A 211 6.53 -23.20 -18.22
N ALA A 212 5.45 -23.45 -18.95
CA ALA A 212 5.46 -24.34 -20.10
C ALA A 212 6.33 -23.83 -21.27
N GLY A 213 6.69 -22.54 -21.23
CA GLY A 213 7.69 -21.91 -22.09
C GLY A 213 9.13 -22.26 -21.79
N ALA A 214 9.44 -22.58 -20.53
CA ALA A 214 10.79 -22.93 -20.11
C ALA A 214 11.28 -24.20 -20.82
N TYR A 215 10.41 -25.20 -20.99
CA TYR A 215 10.69 -26.49 -21.62
C TYR A 215 9.93 -26.70 -22.94
N ALA A 216 9.53 -25.62 -23.62
CA ALA A 216 8.74 -25.72 -24.86
C ALA A 216 9.45 -26.52 -25.98
N GLY A 217 10.79 -26.62 -25.93
CA GLY A 217 11.59 -27.44 -26.85
C GLY A 217 11.37 -28.94 -26.68
N GLU A 218 10.92 -29.40 -25.50
CA GLU A 218 10.70 -30.80 -25.15
C GLU A 218 9.28 -31.30 -25.51
N ILE A 219 8.38 -30.42 -25.92
CA ILE A 219 6.96 -30.72 -26.17
C ILE A 219 6.76 -31.40 -27.52
N GLN A 220 6.15 -32.59 -27.54
CA GLN A 220 5.79 -33.30 -28.76
C GLN A 220 4.68 -32.58 -29.51
N ASN A 221 4.80 -32.41 -30.83
CA ASN A 221 3.80 -31.74 -31.66
C ASN A 221 3.22 -30.46 -31.02
N PRO A 222 4.03 -29.41 -30.76
CA PRO A 222 3.65 -28.24 -29.96
C PRO A 222 2.31 -27.62 -30.38
N LYS A 223 2.06 -27.52 -31.69
CA LYS A 223 0.81 -27.01 -32.27
C LYS A 223 -0.46 -27.64 -31.66
N VAL A 224 -0.43 -28.93 -31.34
CA VAL A 224 -1.59 -29.68 -30.85
C VAL A 224 -1.50 -29.92 -29.35
N THR A 225 -0.32 -30.30 -28.88
CA THR A 225 -0.14 -30.73 -27.49
C THR A 225 -0.27 -29.58 -26.52
N TYR A 226 0.31 -28.41 -26.85
CA TYR A 226 0.34 -27.29 -25.93
C TYR A 226 -1.06 -26.72 -25.65
N PRO A 227 -1.89 -26.33 -26.65
CA PRO A 227 -3.21 -25.77 -26.36
C PRO A 227 -4.13 -26.75 -25.62
N LYS A 228 -4.04 -28.05 -25.94
CA LYS A 228 -4.80 -29.10 -25.25
C LYS A 228 -4.33 -29.29 -23.80
N ALA A 229 -3.02 -29.26 -23.57
CA ALA A 229 -2.46 -29.35 -22.24
C ALA A 229 -2.87 -28.15 -21.37
N MET A 230 -2.80 -26.93 -21.90
CA MET A 230 -3.24 -25.73 -21.17
C MET A 230 -4.72 -25.79 -20.79
N MET A 231 -5.59 -26.20 -21.72
CA MET A 231 -7.02 -26.35 -21.43
C MET A 231 -7.24 -27.41 -20.34
N LEU A 232 -6.52 -28.54 -20.40
CA LEU A 232 -6.58 -29.55 -19.37
C LEU A 232 -6.10 -29.00 -18.02
N THR A 233 -5.02 -28.24 -17.97
CA THR A 233 -4.51 -27.59 -16.75
C THR A 233 -5.54 -26.63 -16.16
N VAL A 234 -6.16 -25.75 -16.96
CA VAL A 234 -7.20 -24.83 -16.49
C VAL A 234 -8.38 -25.59 -15.90
N VAL A 235 -8.83 -26.68 -16.55
CA VAL A 235 -9.91 -27.53 -16.03
C VAL A 235 -9.51 -28.21 -14.72
N MET A 236 -8.28 -28.73 -14.63
CA MET A 236 -7.76 -29.33 -13.40
C MET A 236 -7.76 -28.33 -12.25
N ILE A 237 -7.24 -27.12 -12.46
CA ILE A 237 -7.20 -26.06 -11.44
C ILE A 237 -8.63 -25.67 -11.00
N ALA A 238 -9.55 -25.51 -11.95
CA ALA A 238 -10.94 -25.20 -11.64
C ALA A 238 -11.58 -26.28 -10.75
N ILE A 239 -11.34 -27.56 -11.06
CA ILE A 239 -11.78 -28.70 -10.23
C ILE A 239 -11.13 -28.67 -8.85
N THR A 240 -9.82 -28.39 -8.79
CA THR A 240 -9.03 -28.33 -7.54
C THR A 240 -9.58 -27.30 -6.57
N TYR A 241 -9.96 -26.10 -7.03
CA TYR A 241 -10.39 -25.03 -6.13
C TYR A 241 -11.90 -24.98 -5.94
N ILE A 242 -12.69 -25.03 -7.03
CA ILE A 242 -14.15 -24.82 -6.96
C ILE A 242 -14.81 -25.91 -6.09
N ILE A 243 -14.53 -27.19 -6.36
CA ILE A 243 -15.27 -28.29 -5.72
C ILE A 243 -15.00 -28.34 -4.20
N PRO A 244 -13.74 -28.32 -3.72
CA PRO A 244 -13.46 -28.22 -2.30
C PRO A 244 -14.07 -26.99 -1.67
N PHE A 245 -13.92 -25.79 -2.26
CA PHE A 245 -14.46 -24.55 -1.70
C PHE A 245 -15.95 -24.59 -1.48
N PHE A 246 -16.73 -25.04 -2.46
CA PHE A 246 -18.19 -25.16 -2.31
C PHE A 246 -18.56 -26.11 -1.17
N ALA A 247 -17.90 -27.26 -1.08
CA ALA A 247 -18.22 -28.27 -0.07
C ALA A 247 -17.82 -27.82 1.35
N ILE A 248 -16.60 -27.31 1.53
CA ILE A 248 -16.06 -26.95 2.86
C ILE A 248 -16.67 -25.64 3.39
N SER A 249 -16.89 -24.63 2.54
CA SER A 249 -17.52 -23.36 2.98
C SER A 249 -19.02 -23.50 3.22
N GLY A 250 -19.64 -24.49 2.57
CA GLY A 250 -21.01 -24.88 2.88
C GLY A 250 -21.10 -25.58 4.24
N ALA A 251 -20.13 -26.43 4.58
CA ALA A 251 -20.08 -27.10 5.88
C ALA A 251 -19.67 -26.15 7.02
N ASP A 252 -18.73 -25.22 6.74
CA ASP A 252 -18.25 -24.15 7.63
C ASP A 252 -17.79 -24.64 9.03
N LYS A 253 -16.92 -25.65 9.04
CA LYS A 253 -16.37 -26.27 10.27
C LYS A 253 -14.85 -26.46 10.15
N PRO A 254 -14.02 -25.75 10.95
CA PRO A 254 -14.38 -24.61 11.82
C PRO A 254 -14.88 -23.41 10.99
N HIS A 255 -15.44 -22.40 11.66
CA HIS A 255 -15.99 -21.22 10.98
C HIS A 255 -14.92 -20.52 10.11
N TYR A 256 -15.30 -20.09 8.91
CA TYR A 256 -14.40 -19.60 7.86
C TYR A 256 -13.46 -18.46 8.28
N THR A 257 -13.81 -17.69 9.31
CA THR A 257 -12.96 -16.61 9.84
C THR A 257 -11.68 -17.12 10.48
N SER A 258 -11.66 -18.38 10.93
CA SER A 258 -10.47 -19.03 11.50
C SER A 258 -9.56 -19.66 10.44
N TRP A 259 -9.91 -19.56 9.16
CA TRP A 259 -9.15 -20.21 8.11
C TRP A 259 -7.95 -19.36 7.71
N ASP A 260 -6.78 -19.93 7.95
CA ASP A 260 -5.49 -19.45 7.50
C ASP A 260 -4.71 -20.54 6.75
N ASP A 261 -3.51 -20.22 6.27
CA ASP A 261 -2.63 -21.13 5.55
C ASP A 261 -2.41 -22.44 6.34
N GLY A 262 -2.75 -23.58 5.72
CA GLY A 262 -2.63 -24.90 6.33
C GLY A 262 -3.89 -25.40 7.05
N SER A 263 -4.94 -24.58 7.13
CA SER A 263 -6.20 -24.90 7.83
C SER A 263 -6.95 -26.10 7.26
N TYR A 264 -6.66 -26.53 6.02
CA TYR A 264 -7.29 -27.75 5.47
C TYR A 264 -7.16 -28.98 6.35
N SER A 265 -6.07 -29.12 7.11
CA SER A 265 -5.88 -30.22 8.05
C SER A 265 -6.87 -30.16 9.24
N VAL A 266 -7.15 -28.97 9.75
CA VAL A 266 -8.10 -28.71 10.85
C VAL A 266 -9.55 -28.79 10.36
N ILE A 267 -9.83 -28.29 9.15
CA ILE A 267 -11.12 -28.45 8.46
C ILE A 267 -11.41 -29.94 8.27
N ALA A 268 -10.44 -30.71 7.79
CA ALA A 268 -10.53 -32.16 7.65
C ALA A 268 -10.81 -32.87 8.99
N GLN A 269 -10.17 -32.41 10.08
CA GLN A 269 -10.45 -32.91 11.42
C GLN A 269 -11.91 -32.69 11.83
N SER A 270 -12.44 -31.50 11.55
CA SER A 270 -13.80 -31.11 11.92
C SER A 270 -14.87 -31.83 11.09
N ILE A 271 -14.56 -32.16 9.83
CA ILE A 271 -15.47 -32.83 8.91
C ILE A 271 -15.48 -34.35 9.11
N GLY A 272 -14.30 -34.96 9.25
CA GLY A 272 -14.13 -36.42 9.19
C GLY A 272 -13.34 -37.04 10.34
N GLY A 273 -12.82 -36.24 11.28
CA GLY A 273 -12.04 -36.70 12.44
C GLY A 273 -10.53 -36.81 12.18
N THR A 274 -9.80 -37.25 13.20
CA THR A 274 -8.32 -37.23 13.23
C THR A 274 -7.65 -38.04 12.10
N TRP A 275 -8.26 -39.13 11.64
CA TRP A 275 -7.70 -39.92 10.54
C TRP A 275 -7.70 -39.13 9.22
N LEU A 276 -8.75 -38.34 8.95
CA LEU A 276 -8.86 -37.51 7.75
C LEU A 276 -7.93 -36.30 7.86
N CYS A 277 -7.81 -35.71 9.05
CA CYS A 277 -6.82 -34.68 9.37
C CYS A 277 -5.39 -35.14 9.02
N ILE A 278 -4.95 -36.29 9.54
CA ILE A 278 -3.61 -36.85 9.25
C ILE A 278 -3.46 -37.13 7.76
N TRP A 279 -4.48 -37.67 7.10
CA TRP A 279 -4.37 -38.00 5.68
C TRP A 279 -4.28 -36.77 4.78
N VAL A 280 -5.10 -35.75 5.04
CA VAL A 280 -5.01 -34.44 4.37
C VAL A 280 -3.65 -33.80 4.67
N LEU A 281 -3.19 -33.80 5.92
CA LEU A 281 -1.89 -33.27 6.28
C LEU A 281 -0.73 -33.99 5.56
N VAL A 282 -0.74 -35.32 5.47
CA VAL A 282 0.26 -36.07 4.69
C VAL A 282 0.19 -35.71 3.19
N SER A 283 -1.00 -35.39 2.68
CA SER A 283 -1.16 -34.93 1.29
C SER A 283 -0.46 -33.60 1.01
N SER A 284 -0.30 -32.72 2.01
CA SER A 284 0.43 -31.45 1.85
C SER A 284 1.91 -31.68 1.55
N LEU A 285 2.51 -32.75 2.10
CA LEU A 285 3.90 -33.15 1.80
C LEU A 285 4.07 -33.47 0.31
N PHE A 286 3.11 -34.21 -0.26
CA PHE A 286 3.11 -34.55 -1.68
C PHE A 286 2.79 -33.35 -2.57
N GLY A 287 1.95 -32.42 -2.10
CA GLY A 287 1.69 -31.12 -2.73
C GLY A 287 2.97 -30.30 -2.88
N ASN A 288 3.66 -30.06 -1.76
CA ASN A 288 4.93 -29.33 -1.71
C ASN A 288 6.04 -30.00 -2.55
N LEU A 289 6.14 -31.34 -2.51
CA LEU A 289 7.07 -32.07 -3.38
C LEU A 289 6.72 -31.89 -4.87
N GLY A 290 5.43 -31.93 -5.20
CA GLY A 290 4.95 -31.72 -6.57
C GLY A 290 5.30 -30.34 -7.10
N LEU A 291 5.01 -29.29 -6.32
CA LEU A 291 5.38 -27.91 -6.63
C LEU A 291 6.90 -27.78 -6.85
N TYR A 292 7.70 -28.29 -5.90
CA TYR A 292 9.17 -28.22 -5.97
C TYR A 292 9.73 -28.87 -7.23
N VAL A 293 9.28 -30.09 -7.53
CA VAL A 293 9.76 -30.86 -8.69
C VAL A 293 9.39 -30.18 -10.00
N ALA A 294 8.20 -29.57 -10.08
CA ALA A 294 7.73 -28.89 -11.27
C ALA A 294 8.49 -27.57 -11.51
N GLU A 295 8.69 -26.77 -10.46
CA GLU A 295 9.41 -25.48 -10.54
C GLU A 295 10.91 -25.71 -10.79
N MET A 296 11.55 -26.67 -10.10
CA MET A 296 12.96 -27.01 -10.35
C MET A 296 13.21 -27.44 -11.81
N ALA A 297 12.26 -28.16 -12.40
CA ALA A 297 12.34 -28.53 -13.81
C ALA A 297 12.22 -27.29 -14.71
N LYS A 298 11.28 -26.38 -14.42
CA LYS A 298 11.15 -25.11 -15.14
C LYS A 298 12.45 -24.30 -15.07
N ASP A 299 12.99 -24.02 -13.88
CA ASP A 299 14.19 -23.21 -13.68
C ASP A 299 15.40 -23.75 -14.46
N GLY A 300 15.61 -25.07 -14.38
CA GLY A 300 16.72 -25.73 -15.07
C GLY A 300 16.63 -25.59 -16.60
N PHE A 301 15.45 -25.83 -17.17
CA PHE A 301 15.24 -25.73 -18.62
C PHE A 301 15.20 -24.26 -19.09
N GLN A 302 14.68 -23.35 -18.29
CA GLN A 302 14.67 -21.91 -18.56
C GLN A 302 16.08 -21.35 -18.67
N LEU A 303 16.93 -21.58 -17.66
CA LEU A 303 18.31 -21.10 -17.67
C LEU A 303 19.11 -21.70 -18.83
N ALA A 304 18.91 -23.00 -19.13
CA ALA A 304 19.53 -23.63 -20.30
C ALA A 304 19.04 -23.01 -21.62
N GLY A 305 17.74 -22.72 -21.75
CA GLY A 305 17.16 -22.03 -22.91
C GLY A 305 17.63 -20.58 -23.07
N MET A 306 17.85 -19.87 -21.97
CA MET A 306 18.50 -18.56 -21.98
C MET A 306 19.94 -18.66 -22.49
N SER A 307 20.70 -19.69 -22.06
CA SER A 307 22.05 -19.94 -22.58
C SER A 307 22.05 -20.33 -24.06
N ASP A 308 21.10 -21.13 -24.53
CA ASP A 308 20.95 -21.45 -25.96
C ASP A 308 20.70 -20.19 -26.81
N SER A 309 20.06 -19.19 -26.22
CA SER A 309 19.75 -17.90 -26.85
C SER A 309 20.88 -16.87 -26.70
N GLY A 310 21.99 -17.24 -26.06
CA GLY A 310 23.10 -16.32 -25.76
C GLY A 310 22.74 -15.25 -24.71
N LEU A 311 21.68 -15.45 -23.93
CA LEU A 311 21.29 -14.56 -22.83
C LEU A 311 21.99 -14.92 -21.52
N ALA A 312 22.52 -16.15 -21.39
CA ALA A 312 23.28 -16.61 -20.24
C ALA A 312 24.56 -17.34 -20.68
N PRO A 313 25.53 -17.58 -19.78
CA PRO A 313 26.79 -18.25 -20.13
C PRO A 313 26.56 -19.62 -20.78
N PRO A 314 27.36 -19.99 -21.82
CA PRO A 314 27.18 -21.23 -22.56
C PRO A 314 27.40 -22.49 -21.70
N TYR A 315 28.04 -22.35 -20.54
CA TYR A 315 28.22 -23.44 -19.58
C TYR A 315 26.92 -24.14 -19.18
N PHE A 316 25.81 -23.40 -19.10
CA PHE A 316 24.49 -23.93 -18.70
C PHE A 316 23.66 -24.51 -19.86
N ALA A 317 24.05 -24.27 -21.13
CA ALA A 317 23.38 -24.86 -22.30
C ALA A 317 23.65 -26.38 -22.45
N GLN A 318 24.65 -26.91 -21.74
CA GLN A 318 25.03 -28.31 -21.84
C GLN A 318 23.97 -29.24 -21.22
N ARG A 319 23.42 -30.12 -22.05
CA ARG A 319 22.44 -31.15 -21.66
C ARG A 319 23.07 -32.54 -21.66
N ASP A 320 22.54 -33.42 -20.82
CA ASP A 320 22.91 -34.83 -20.80
C ASP A 320 22.52 -35.51 -22.15
N PRO A 321 23.44 -36.25 -22.81
CA PRO A 321 23.19 -36.81 -24.15
C PRO A 321 22.06 -37.83 -24.25
N GLU A 322 21.73 -38.53 -23.16
CA GLU A 322 20.69 -39.58 -23.16
C GLU A 322 19.35 -39.00 -22.73
N THR A 323 19.37 -38.29 -21.60
CA THR A 323 18.18 -37.82 -20.90
C THR A 323 17.71 -36.45 -21.37
N GLY A 324 18.60 -35.59 -21.87
CA GLY A 324 18.31 -34.21 -22.28
C GLY A 324 18.28 -33.21 -21.13
N VAL A 325 18.58 -33.65 -19.90
CA VAL A 325 18.46 -32.82 -18.70
C VAL A 325 19.62 -31.81 -18.60
N PRO A 326 19.36 -30.51 -18.34
CA PRO A 326 20.39 -29.51 -18.12
C PRO A 326 20.88 -29.52 -16.66
N ARG A 327 21.63 -30.58 -16.28
CA ARG A 327 22.07 -30.79 -14.88
C ARG A 327 22.81 -29.59 -14.28
N ARG A 328 23.62 -28.88 -15.07
CA ARG A 328 24.38 -27.71 -14.57
C ARG A 328 23.49 -26.53 -14.20
N ALA A 329 22.44 -26.29 -14.97
CA ALA A 329 21.47 -25.24 -14.70
C ALA A 329 20.66 -25.56 -13.43
N ILE A 330 20.25 -26.82 -13.28
CA ILE A 330 19.58 -27.34 -12.08
C ILE A 330 20.47 -27.16 -10.85
N MET A 331 21.75 -27.53 -10.92
CA MET A 331 22.68 -27.41 -9.78
C MET A 331 22.92 -25.97 -9.34
N LEU A 332 22.94 -24.99 -10.26
CA LEU A 332 23.04 -23.58 -9.89
C LEU A 332 21.79 -23.14 -9.12
N SER A 333 20.61 -23.42 -9.68
CA SER A 333 19.32 -23.09 -9.08
C SER A 333 19.19 -23.74 -7.69
N PHE A 334 19.52 -25.02 -7.58
CA PHE A 334 19.58 -25.76 -6.31
C PHE A 334 20.52 -25.13 -5.28
N SER A 335 21.71 -24.68 -5.69
CA SER A 335 22.67 -24.05 -4.76
C SER A 335 22.09 -22.76 -4.18
N ILE A 336 21.37 -21.98 -4.98
CA ILE A 336 20.69 -20.77 -4.53
C ILE A 336 19.52 -21.14 -3.62
N ILE A 337 18.72 -22.14 -3.96
CA ILE A 337 17.60 -22.64 -3.13
C ILE A 337 18.08 -23.04 -1.73
N VAL A 338 19.18 -23.78 -1.62
CA VAL A 338 19.76 -24.17 -0.33
C VAL A 338 20.20 -22.93 0.48
N LEU A 339 20.79 -21.93 -0.18
CA LEU A 339 21.16 -20.67 0.49
C LEU A 339 19.94 -19.86 0.92
N MET A 340 18.88 -19.85 0.11
CA MET A 340 17.62 -19.16 0.42
C MET A 340 16.88 -19.80 1.58
N GLY A 341 17.09 -21.09 1.85
CA GLY A 341 16.56 -21.76 3.04
C GLY A 341 17.03 -21.19 4.39
N MET A 342 17.97 -20.23 4.38
CA MET A 342 18.39 -19.45 5.55
C MET A 342 17.48 -18.25 5.88
N PHE A 343 16.58 -17.87 4.97
CA PHE A 343 15.69 -16.72 5.15
C PHE A 343 14.28 -17.18 5.52
N ASP A 344 13.51 -16.27 6.10
CA ASP A 344 12.13 -16.51 6.53
C ASP A 344 11.16 -16.49 5.34
N PHE A 345 10.08 -17.28 5.45
CA PHE A 345 9.08 -17.49 4.40
C PHE A 345 8.51 -16.18 3.84
N ASP A 346 8.10 -15.25 4.70
CA ASP A 346 7.49 -13.98 4.28
C ASP A 346 8.44 -13.10 3.47
N THR A 347 9.73 -13.18 3.77
CA THR A 347 10.76 -12.43 3.04
C THR A 347 10.97 -13.00 1.64
N ILE A 348 10.94 -14.33 1.52
CA ILE A 348 11.10 -15.06 0.25
C ILE A 348 9.89 -14.82 -0.66
N LEU A 349 8.67 -14.92 -0.12
CA LEU A 349 7.42 -14.76 -0.87
C LEU A 349 7.24 -13.35 -1.46
N GLY A 350 7.61 -12.30 -0.71
CA GLY A 350 7.46 -10.91 -1.18
C GLY A 350 8.35 -10.58 -2.39
N VAL A 351 9.55 -11.17 -2.46
CA VAL A 351 10.47 -11.00 -3.60
C VAL A 351 10.01 -11.82 -4.81
N ASP A 352 9.52 -13.04 -4.58
CA ASP A 352 8.96 -13.89 -5.62
C ASP A 352 7.77 -13.22 -6.33
N ASN A 353 6.72 -12.85 -5.58
CA ASN A 353 5.52 -12.24 -6.14
C ASN A 353 5.81 -10.96 -6.94
N PHE A 354 6.77 -10.15 -6.48
CA PHE A 354 7.22 -8.97 -7.23
C PHE A 354 7.88 -9.36 -8.56
N CYS A 355 8.84 -10.28 -8.54
CA CYS A 355 9.60 -10.69 -9.72
C CYS A 355 8.71 -11.43 -10.75
N SER A 356 7.82 -12.30 -10.28
CA SER A 356 6.87 -13.04 -11.13
C SER A 356 5.84 -12.10 -11.77
N ALA A 357 5.33 -11.12 -11.02
CA ALA A 357 4.40 -10.12 -11.54
C ALA A 357 5.07 -9.23 -12.58
N LEU A 358 6.29 -8.77 -12.30
CA LEU A 358 7.07 -7.96 -13.23
C LEU A 358 7.37 -8.71 -14.54
N SER A 359 7.76 -9.99 -14.46
CA SER A 359 7.98 -10.83 -15.66
C SER A 359 6.69 -10.97 -16.47
N SER A 360 5.60 -11.36 -15.81
CA SER A 360 4.29 -11.58 -16.44
C SER A 360 3.78 -10.34 -17.17
N LEU A 361 3.92 -9.14 -16.59
CA LEU A 361 3.52 -7.88 -17.22
C LEU A 361 4.30 -7.59 -18.51
N VAL A 362 5.60 -7.86 -18.52
CA VAL A 362 6.45 -7.67 -19.72
C VAL A 362 6.10 -8.71 -20.78
N GLU A 363 5.83 -9.94 -20.40
CA GLU A 363 5.38 -11.01 -21.31
C GLU A 363 4.03 -10.68 -21.95
N MET A 364 3.06 -10.19 -21.18
CA MET A 364 1.76 -9.72 -21.69
C MET A 364 1.94 -8.58 -22.70
N CYS A 365 2.76 -7.58 -22.36
CA CYS A 365 3.05 -6.45 -23.25
C CYS A 365 3.72 -6.92 -24.54
N ALA A 366 4.67 -7.86 -24.45
CA ALA A 366 5.34 -8.43 -25.61
C ALA A 366 4.36 -9.21 -26.47
N ALA A 367 3.49 -10.01 -25.87
CA ALA A 367 2.52 -10.82 -26.58
C ALA A 367 1.54 -9.98 -27.42
N VAL A 368 1.00 -8.92 -26.83
CA VAL A 368 0.15 -7.96 -27.53
C VAL A 368 0.95 -7.24 -28.61
N LYS A 369 2.16 -6.73 -28.29
CA LYS A 369 3.00 -6.00 -29.26
C LYS A 369 3.33 -6.86 -30.48
N MET A 370 3.68 -8.13 -30.29
CA MET A 370 4.06 -9.06 -31.36
C MET A 370 2.95 -9.24 -32.41
N ARG A 371 1.67 -9.14 -32.01
CA ARG A 371 0.55 -9.16 -32.96
C ARG A 371 0.52 -7.94 -33.89
N PHE A 372 0.91 -6.77 -33.40
CA PHE A 372 0.91 -5.52 -34.18
C PHE A 372 2.23 -5.25 -34.90
N SER A 373 3.37 -5.56 -34.27
CA SER A 373 4.70 -5.25 -34.81
C SER A 373 5.26 -6.34 -35.72
N HIS A 374 4.86 -7.60 -35.50
CA HIS A 374 5.33 -8.76 -36.26
C HIS A 374 4.16 -9.67 -36.71
N PRO A 375 3.24 -9.14 -37.55
CA PRO A 375 2.12 -9.92 -38.08
C PRO A 375 2.54 -11.06 -39.02
N GLU A 376 3.73 -10.98 -39.61
CA GLU A 376 4.30 -11.94 -40.56
C GLU A 376 4.71 -13.28 -39.95
N ILE A 377 4.96 -13.33 -38.62
CA ILE A 377 5.36 -14.56 -37.93
C ILE A 377 4.23 -15.60 -38.03
N GLU A 378 4.57 -16.79 -38.55
CA GLU A 378 3.68 -17.94 -38.60
C GLU A 378 3.28 -18.35 -37.18
N ARG A 379 1.98 -18.40 -36.90
CA ARG A 379 1.41 -18.79 -35.61
C ARG A 379 0.62 -20.10 -35.79
N PRO A 380 1.22 -21.26 -35.50
CA PRO A 380 0.58 -22.56 -35.75
C PRO A 380 -0.73 -22.75 -34.98
N TYR A 381 -0.81 -22.17 -33.79
CA TYR A 381 -2.04 -21.92 -33.05
C TYR A 381 -2.17 -20.41 -32.90
N LYS A 382 -3.36 -19.86 -33.16
CA LYS A 382 -3.65 -18.43 -33.03
C LYS A 382 -4.96 -18.27 -32.25
N VAL A 383 -4.95 -17.43 -31.22
CA VAL A 383 -6.15 -17.14 -30.44
C VAL A 383 -7.20 -16.52 -31.36
N ASN A 384 -8.45 -17.01 -31.28
CA ASN A 384 -9.58 -16.57 -32.09
C ASN A 384 -10.15 -15.22 -31.61
N LEU A 385 -9.29 -14.21 -31.53
CA LEU A 385 -9.62 -12.83 -31.22
C LEU A 385 -8.95 -11.93 -32.25
N SER A 386 -9.66 -10.86 -32.64
CA SER A 386 -9.05 -9.77 -33.41
C SER A 386 -7.97 -9.10 -32.56
N ASP A 387 -6.98 -8.47 -33.19
CA ASP A 387 -5.84 -7.90 -32.47
C ASP A 387 -6.28 -6.77 -31.51
N ARG A 388 -7.34 -6.03 -31.86
CA ARG A 388 -7.98 -5.03 -30.98
C ARG A 388 -8.70 -5.66 -29.79
N ASN A 389 -9.41 -6.77 -30.01
CA ASN A 389 -10.11 -7.45 -28.92
C ASN A 389 -9.12 -8.14 -27.97
N LEU A 390 -8.01 -8.67 -28.49
CA LEU A 390 -6.93 -9.20 -27.66
C LEU A 390 -6.33 -8.12 -26.76
N LEU A 391 -6.10 -6.90 -27.29
CA LEU A 391 -5.65 -5.76 -26.49
C LEU A 391 -6.62 -5.46 -25.34
N ILE A 392 -7.94 -5.42 -25.60
CA ILE A 392 -8.96 -5.14 -24.59
C ILE A 392 -8.99 -6.23 -23.51
N VAL A 393 -8.99 -7.50 -23.92
CA VAL A 393 -9.01 -8.64 -22.98
C VAL A 393 -7.77 -8.64 -22.08
N MET A 394 -6.62 -8.18 -22.57
CA MET A 394 -5.37 -8.11 -21.80
C MET A 394 -5.28 -6.94 -20.81
N ILE A 395 -6.20 -5.97 -20.86
CA ILE A 395 -6.20 -4.82 -19.91
C ILE A 395 -6.39 -5.30 -18.48
N LEU A 396 -7.38 -6.15 -18.24
CA LEU A 396 -7.74 -6.57 -16.89
C LEU A 396 -6.64 -7.40 -16.20
N PRO A 397 -6.07 -8.45 -16.83
CA PRO A 397 -4.91 -9.13 -16.25
C PRO A 397 -3.70 -8.18 -16.10
N PHE A 398 -3.45 -7.26 -17.03
CA PHE A 398 -2.38 -6.28 -16.84
C PHE A 398 -2.59 -5.41 -15.58
N CYS A 399 -3.83 -4.97 -15.33
CA CYS A 399 -4.17 -4.20 -14.13
C CYS A 399 -3.96 -5.02 -12.85
N VAL A 400 -4.40 -6.28 -12.81
CA VAL A 400 -4.19 -7.17 -11.66
C VAL A 400 -2.69 -7.35 -11.38
N GLY A 401 -1.89 -7.62 -12.41
CA GLY A 401 -0.44 -7.82 -12.25
C GLY A 401 0.26 -6.53 -11.79
N THR A 402 -0.20 -5.37 -12.25
CA THR A 402 0.33 -4.07 -11.80
C THR A 402 -0.02 -3.81 -10.34
N PHE A 403 -1.24 -4.13 -9.92
CA PHE A 403 -1.66 -4.02 -8.53
C PHE A 403 -0.78 -4.88 -7.63
N VAL A 404 -0.59 -6.17 -7.97
CA VAL A 404 0.25 -7.09 -7.18
C VAL A 404 1.69 -6.59 -7.13
N MET A 405 2.28 -6.20 -8.26
CA MET A 405 3.64 -5.67 -8.31
C MET A 405 3.82 -4.43 -7.40
N ILE A 406 2.87 -3.50 -7.42
CA ILE A 406 2.92 -2.30 -6.55
C ILE A 406 2.71 -2.69 -5.09
N ASN A 407 1.73 -3.56 -4.81
CA ASN A 407 1.42 -4.03 -3.47
C ASN A 407 2.67 -4.62 -2.80
N GLU A 408 3.34 -5.57 -3.46
CA GLU A 408 4.55 -6.20 -2.91
C GLU A 408 5.71 -5.22 -2.75
N LEU A 409 5.88 -4.28 -3.69
CA LEU A 409 6.90 -3.24 -3.59
C LEU A 409 6.68 -2.30 -2.40
N THR A 410 5.42 -2.01 -2.08
CA THR A 410 5.01 -1.10 -0.99
C THR A 410 4.73 -1.80 0.34
N LYS A 411 4.80 -3.13 0.40
CA LYS A 411 4.45 -3.94 1.57
C LYS A 411 5.27 -3.59 2.81
N SER A 412 6.58 -3.40 2.65
CA SER A 412 7.49 -2.99 3.74
C SER A 412 8.78 -2.37 3.18
N TRP A 413 9.50 -1.61 4.01
CA TRP A 413 10.83 -1.08 3.64
C TRP A 413 11.83 -2.20 3.31
N THR A 414 11.76 -3.33 4.00
CA THR A 414 12.58 -4.51 3.70
C THR A 414 12.26 -5.07 2.32
N SER A 415 10.97 -5.25 1.99
CA SER A 415 10.54 -5.70 0.66
C SER A 415 11.01 -4.74 -0.43
N PHE A 416 10.84 -3.43 -0.23
CA PHE A 416 11.30 -2.42 -1.17
C PHE A 416 12.81 -2.53 -1.45
N ILE A 417 13.62 -2.61 -0.39
CA ILE A 417 15.08 -2.70 -0.52
C ILE A 417 15.50 -3.98 -1.24
N LEU A 418 14.94 -5.14 -0.85
CA LEU A 418 15.27 -6.42 -1.46
C LEU A 418 14.93 -6.45 -2.96
N ASN A 419 13.74 -5.96 -3.32
CA ASN A 419 13.32 -5.88 -4.72
C ASN A 419 14.20 -4.92 -5.55
N VAL A 420 14.59 -3.77 -4.98
CA VAL A 420 15.56 -2.86 -5.62
C VAL A 420 16.92 -3.53 -5.82
N ILE A 421 17.41 -4.30 -4.83
CA ILE A 421 18.65 -5.08 -4.95
C ILE A 421 18.56 -6.07 -6.12
N VAL A 422 17.47 -6.84 -6.22
CA VAL A 422 17.27 -7.80 -7.32
C VAL A 422 17.32 -7.10 -8.68
N LEU A 423 16.66 -5.95 -8.84
CA LEU A 423 16.69 -5.17 -10.07
C LEU A 423 18.11 -4.67 -10.41
N CYS A 424 18.86 -4.19 -9.40
CA CYS A 424 20.22 -3.71 -9.57
C CYS A 424 21.18 -4.84 -9.96
N VAL A 425 21.05 -6.00 -9.32
CA VAL A 425 21.82 -7.21 -9.65
C VAL A 425 21.52 -7.65 -11.07
N GLY A 426 20.24 -7.75 -11.45
CA GLY A 426 19.84 -8.11 -12.82
C GLY A 426 20.43 -7.16 -13.87
N TYR A 427 20.38 -5.85 -13.63
CA TYR A 427 21.02 -4.86 -14.52
C TYR A 427 22.54 -5.01 -14.58
N GLY A 428 23.20 -5.24 -13.43
CA GLY A 428 24.64 -5.47 -13.34
C GLY A 428 25.08 -6.71 -14.12
N VAL A 429 24.42 -7.85 -13.90
CA VAL A 429 24.69 -9.11 -14.61
C VAL A 429 24.48 -8.95 -16.11
N GLN A 430 23.40 -8.30 -16.51
CA GLN A 430 23.15 -8.00 -17.93
C GLN A 430 24.29 -7.21 -18.57
N LYS A 431 24.77 -6.16 -17.91
CA LYS A 431 25.88 -5.33 -18.40
C LYS A 431 27.19 -6.10 -18.46
N TRP A 432 27.44 -6.95 -17.46
CA TRP A 432 28.61 -7.83 -17.42
C TRP A 432 28.60 -8.85 -18.57
N LEU A 433 27.44 -9.46 -18.85
CA LEU A 433 27.28 -10.37 -19.99
C LEU A 433 27.42 -9.64 -21.33
N ALA A 434 26.95 -8.39 -21.42
CA ALA A 434 27.13 -7.58 -22.61
C ALA A 434 28.60 -7.18 -22.87
N SER A 435 29.41 -7.02 -21.82
CA SER A 435 30.84 -6.71 -21.94
C SER A 435 31.73 -7.94 -22.16
N HIS A 436 31.21 -9.14 -21.88
CA HIS A 436 31.87 -10.42 -22.13
C HIS A 436 31.10 -11.20 -23.21
N PRO A 437 31.24 -10.84 -24.49
CA PRO A 437 30.58 -11.55 -25.57
C PRO A 437 31.13 -12.97 -25.64
N TYR A 438 30.41 -13.93 -25.05
CA TYR A 438 30.55 -15.33 -25.38
C TYR A 438 30.24 -15.46 -26.88
N HIS A 439 31.30 -15.52 -27.70
CA HIS A 439 31.22 -15.45 -29.15
C HIS A 439 30.35 -16.58 -29.76
N GLN A 440 29.50 -16.18 -30.71
CA GLN A 440 28.95 -16.95 -31.84
C GLN A 440 28.19 -18.25 -31.52
N TYR A 441 26.86 -18.16 -31.47
CA TYR A 441 25.96 -19.29 -31.75
C TYR A 441 25.12 -18.98 -33.00
N ASP A 442 25.82 -18.79 -34.12
CA ASP A 442 25.24 -18.59 -35.46
C ASP A 442 25.06 -19.91 -36.24
N VAL A 443 25.26 -21.07 -35.61
CA VAL A 443 25.49 -22.33 -36.36
C VAL A 443 24.50 -23.47 -36.01
N LEU A 444 23.36 -23.21 -35.38
CA LEU A 444 22.41 -24.30 -35.03
C LEU A 444 20.94 -24.13 -35.43
N LEU A 445 20.61 -23.13 -36.26
CA LEU A 445 19.27 -23.00 -36.85
C LEU A 445 19.33 -22.91 -38.39
N ASP A 446 19.93 -23.91 -39.02
CA ASP A 446 19.94 -24.06 -40.48
C ASP A 446 18.62 -24.69 -41.01
N THR A 447 17.49 -24.35 -40.36
CA THR A 447 16.17 -24.57 -40.96
C THR A 447 15.75 -23.28 -41.67
N PRO A 448 15.35 -23.33 -42.96
CA PRO A 448 14.98 -22.15 -43.74
C PRO A 448 13.85 -21.29 -43.14
N ARG A 449 13.12 -21.79 -42.12
CA ARG A 449 11.99 -21.12 -41.47
C ARG A 449 12.36 -20.11 -40.38
N LEU A 450 13.62 -20.05 -39.91
CA LEU A 450 14.02 -19.20 -38.77
C LEU A 450 15.13 -18.18 -39.10
N LYS A 451 15.57 -18.10 -40.37
CA LYS A 451 16.61 -17.15 -40.82
C LYS A 451 16.24 -15.68 -40.61
N ASP A 452 14.95 -15.34 -40.55
CA ASP A 452 14.48 -13.97 -40.33
C ASP A 452 14.32 -13.57 -38.85
N LEU A 453 14.60 -14.49 -37.90
CA LEU A 453 14.43 -14.28 -36.47
C LEU A 453 15.75 -14.30 -35.69
N THR A 454 16.89 -14.20 -36.38
CA THR A 454 18.19 -14.07 -35.71
C THR A 454 18.26 -12.74 -34.98
N LEU A 455 18.63 -12.77 -33.69
CA LEU A 455 18.97 -11.58 -32.89
C LEU A 455 20.33 -10.99 -33.31
N ASP A 456 20.62 -10.99 -34.61
CA ASP A 456 21.93 -10.70 -35.16
C ASP A 456 21.94 -9.32 -35.84
N SER A 457 22.69 -8.41 -35.23
CA SER A 457 22.76 -6.98 -35.53
C SER A 457 23.58 -6.64 -36.78
N ARG A 458 23.64 -7.51 -37.79
CA ARG A 458 24.59 -7.38 -38.92
C ARG A 458 24.02 -7.14 -40.31
N GLN A 459 22.70 -6.95 -40.49
CA GLN A 459 22.14 -6.59 -41.82
C GLN A 459 21.23 -5.36 -41.86
N SER A 460 21.42 -4.38 -40.96
CA SER A 460 20.89 -3.03 -41.17
C SER A 460 21.97 -1.99 -40.93
N THR A 461 22.46 -1.40 -42.01
CA THR A 461 23.22 -0.14 -41.99
C THR A 461 22.37 1.08 -41.58
N ALA A 462 21.13 0.87 -41.12
CA ALA A 462 20.42 1.84 -40.31
C ALA A 462 20.63 1.51 -38.83
N THR A 463 21.27 2.43 -38.11
CA THR A 463 21.21 2.51 -36.65
C THR A 463 19.76 2.25 -36.20
N PRO A 464 19.49 1.31 -35.27
CA PRO A 464 18.16 1.20 -34.71
C PRO A 464 17.95 2.43 -33.84
N ARG A 465 17.42 3.51 -34.44
CA ARG A 465 16.73 4.54 -33.67
C ARG A 465 15.62 3.80 -32.95
N ILE A 466 15.76 3.70 -31.63
CA ILE A 466 14.66 3.39 -30.72
C ILE A 466 13.51 4.31 -31.14
N SER A 467 12.51 3.79 -31.85
CA SER A 467 11.43 4.65 -32.29
C SER A 467 10.72 5.16 -31.01
N PRO A 468 10.36 6.45 -30.92
CA PRO A 468 9.60 6.98 -29.77
C PRO A 468 8.27 6.24 -29.53
N ASN A 469 7.78 5.49 -30.53
CA ASN A 469 6.55 4.70 -30.48
C ASN A 469 6.69 3.35 -29.74
N SER A 470 7.91 2.87 -29.48
CA SER A 470 8.18 1.57 -28.83
C SER A 470 7.62 1.46 -27.41
N PHE A 471 7.49 2.60 -26.73
CA PHE A 471 7.01 2.72 -25.35
C PHE A 471 5.53 3.09 -25.25
N ARG A 472 4.82 3.33 -26.36
CA ARG A 472 3.46 3.88 -26.31
C ARG A 472 2.46 2.89 -25.70
N THR A 473 2.54 1.61 -26.08
CA THR A 473 1.69 0.53 -25.53
C THR A 473 1.99 0.28 -24.05
N MET A 474 3.27 0.19 -23.67
CA MET A 474 3.69 0.00 -22.27
C MET A 474 3.32 1.21 -21.39
N LYS A 475 3.42 2.44 -21.90
CA LYS A 475 2.98 3.66 -21.19
C LYS A 475 1.47 3.69 -20.98
N ILE A 476 0.67 3.24 -21.96
CA ILE A 476 -0.80 3.16 -21.83
C ILE A 476 -1.16 2.15 -20.73
N PHE A 477 -0.55 0.97 -20.76
CA PHE A 477 -0.77 -0.07 -19.76
C PHE A 477 -0.30 0.35 -18.36
N VAL A 478 0.90 0.92 -18.22
CA VAL A 478 1.42 1.44 -16.94
C VAL A 478 0.56 2.58 -16.40
N ALA A 479 0.13 3.54 -17.25
CA ALA A 479 -0.74 4.63 -16.80
C ALA A 479 -2.10 4.14 -16.31
N LEU A 480 -2.73 3.19 -17.03
CA LEU A 480 -3.99 2.58 -16.62
C LEU A 480 -3.85 1.72 -15.36
N GLY A 481 -2.75 0.97 -15.22
CA GLY A 481 -2.45 0.17 -14.04
C GLY A 481 -2.19 1.01 -12.79
N CYS A 482 -1.43 2.10 -12.90
CA CYS A 482 -1.17 3.02 -11.79
C CYS A 482 -2.43 3.76 -11.33
N LEU A 483 -3.31 4.19 -12.25
CA LEU A 483 -4.57 4.87 -11.94
C LEU A 483 -5.57 3.99 -11.17
N LEU A 484 -5.53 2.67 -11.39
CA LEU A 484 -6.38 1.69 -10.70
C LEU A 484 -5.73 1.17 -9.40
N ALA A 485 -4.41 0.97 -9.38
CA ALA A 485 -3.71 0.51 -8.17
C ALA A 485 -3.69 1.57 -7.05
N SER A 486 -3.67 2.86 -7.39
CA SER A 486 -3.82 3.97 -6.41
C SER A 486 -5.16 3.98 -5.68
N SER A 487 -6.12 3.15 -6.08
CA SER A 487 -7.43 3.04 -5.43
C SER A 487 -7.58 1.88 -4.44
N ILE A 488 -6.55 1.00 -4.30
CA ILE A 488 -6.69 -0.26 -3.51
C ILE A 488 -5.51 -0.53 -2.54
N GLY A 489 -4.36 0.15 -2.65
CA GLY A 489 -3.21 -0.15 -1.78
C GLY A 489 -3.29 0.48 -0.37
N HIS A 490 -3.43 -0.32 0.68
CA HIS A 490 -3.02 0.06 2.04
C HIS A 490 -2.34 -1.12 2.76
N ALA A 491 -1.20 -0.80 3.38
CA ALA A 491 -0.23 -1.65 4.07
C ALA A 491 -0.77 -2.38 5.32
N ASN A 492 -0.03 -3.42 5.75
CA ASN A 492 -0.22 -4.22 6.97
C ASN A 492 -0.77 -3.39 8.13
N ALA A 493 -1.93 -3.80 8.65
CA ALA A 493 -2.72 -3.06 9.61
C ALA A 493 -2.73 -3.73 10.98
N LEU A 494 -2.76 -2.91 12.02
CA LEU A 494 -3.17 -3.24 13.38
C LEU A 494 -4.41 -4.14 13.32
N THR A 495 -4.34 -5.34 13.89
CA THR A 495 -5.40 -6.34 13.79
C THR A 495 -6.38 -6.21 14.96
N THR A 496 -7.62 -6.66 14.76
CA THR A 496 -8.63 -6.78 15.82
C THR A 496 -8.34 -7.93 16.78
N GLU A 497 -7.29 -8.72 16.52
CA GLU A 497 -6.84 -9.75 17.46
C GLU A 497 -6.31 -9.09 18.73
N LEU A 498 -6.83 -9.54 19.87
CA LEU A 498 -6.51 -8.93 21.15
C LEU A 498 -5.11 -9.36 21.59
N PRO A 499 -4.20 -8.42 21.86
CA PRO A 499 -2.89 -8.77 22.38
C PRO A 499 -3.01 -9.49 23.72
N SER A 500 -2.15 -10.49 23.97
CA SER A 500 -2.16 -11.32 25.18
C SER A 500 -2.05 -10.55 26.50
N HIS A 501 -1.54 -9.32 26.46
CA HIS A 501 -1.42 -8.43 27.63
C HIS A 501 -2.67 -7.58 27.89
N VAL A 502 -3.64 -7.54 26.96
CA VAL A 502 -4.90 -6.82 27.12
C VAL A 502 -5.96 -7.80 27.66
N PRO A 503 -6.69 -7.45 28.74
CA PRO A 503 -7.73 -8.32 29.28
C PRO A 503 -8.85 -8.60 28.28
N VAL A 504 -9.34 -9.84 28.20
CA VAL A 504 -10.45 -10.26 27.30
C VAL A 504 -11.72 -9.39 27.46
N ALA A 505 -11.95 -8.83 28.66
CA ALA A 505 -13.05 -7.91 28.91
C ALA A 505 -12.99 -6.61 28.08
N GLU A 506 -11.83 -6.29 27.49
CA GLU A 506 -11.59 -5.08 26.71
C GLU A 506 -11.62 -5.31 25.20
N GLN A 507 -12.03 -6.49 24.74
CA GLN A 507 -12.12 -6.85 23.32
C GLN A 507 -12.80 -5.76 22.47
N GLN A 508 -13.98 -5.31 22.89
CA GLN A 508 -14.74 -4.29 22.17
C GLN A 508 -14.00 -2.96 22.07
N LEU A 509 -13.30 -2.56 23.14
CA LEU A 509 -12.55 -1.30 23.16
C LEU A 509 -11.28 -1.39 22.31
N TRP A 510 -10.67 -2.57 22.23
CA TRP A 510 -9.57 -2.85 21.32
C TRP A 510 -10.01 -2.76 19.85
N GLU A 511 -11.16 -3.33 19.51
CA GLU A 511 -11.75 -3.19 18.17
C GLU A 511 -12.03 -1.71 17.82
N GLU A 512 -12.62 -0.95 18.75
CA GLU A 512 -12.82 0.50 18.60
C GLU A 512 -11.48 1.25 18.39
N PHE A 513 -10.39 0.83 19.05
CA PHE A 513 -9.06 1.41 18.87
C PHE A 513 -8.45 1.06 17.50
N VAL A 514 -8.69 -0.14 17.00
CA VAL A 514 -8.24 -0.57 15.68
C VAL A 514 -8.96 0.20 14.58
N GLU A 515 -10.29 0.33 14.69
CA GLU A 515 -11.09 1.16 13.77
C GLU A 515 -10.64 2.62 13.80
N TYR A 516 -10.40 3.16 15.00
CA TYR A 516 -9.83 4.50 15.17
C TYR A 516 -8.48 4.66 14.46
N ALA A 517 -7.56 3.70 14.63
CA ALA A 517 -6.25 3.76 14.01
C ALA A 517 -6.33 3.72 12.47
N ILE A 518 -7.34 3.03 11.92
CA ILE A 518 -7.62 2.99 10.49
C ILE A 518 -8.23 4.32 10.02
N GLU A 519 -9.28 4.80 10.70
CA GLU A 519 -10.03 6.02 10.33
C GLU A 519 -9.12 7.25 10.25
N TYR A 520 -8.22 7.41 11.23
CA TYR A 520 -7.29 8.54 11.28
C TYR A 520 -5.90 8.24 10.69
N ASN A 521 -5.77 7.15 9.93
CA ASN A 521 -4.54 6.74 9.23
C ASN A 521 -3.28 6.79 10.13
N LYS A 522 -3.36 6.18 11.31
CA LYS A 522 -2.31 6.25 12.32
C LYS A 522 -1.07 5.45 11.92
N GLU A 523 0.11 6.06 12.01
CA GLU A 523 1.37 5.44 11.57
C GLU A 523 1.72 4.17 12.32
N TYR A 524 1.39 4.09 13.63
CA TYR A 524 1.64 2.88 14.42
C TYR A 524 0.78 1.69 14.01
N ARG A 525 -0.19 1.87 13.09
CA ARG A 525 -0.94 0.74 12.52
C ARG A 525 -0.06 -0.23 11.74
N GLN A 526 1.12 0.20 11.31
CA GLN A 526 2.09 -0.59 10.53
C GLN A 526 3.22 -1.19 11.39
N LEU A 527 3.18 -0.97 12.71
CA LEU A 527 4.26 -1.32 13.64
C LEU A 527 3.88 -2.52 14.49
N GLU A 528 3.72 -3.68 13.84
CA GLU A 528 3.38 -4.98 14.46
C GLU A 528 4.38 -5.38 15.58
N ASN A 529 5.60 -4.83 15.58
CA ASN A 529 6.70 -5.18 16.49
C ASN A 529 7.08 -4.12 17.54
N SER A 530 6.28 -3.06 17.72
CA SER A 530 6.49 -2.08 18.81
C SER A 530 5.40 -2.23 19.87
N HIS A 531 5.40 -3.36 20.60
CA HIS A 531 4.47 -3.63 21.71
C HIS A 531 4.30 -2.40 22.63
N ASP A 532 5.39 -1.70 22.92
CA ASP A 532 5.37 -0.53 23.80
C ASP A 532 4.59 0.66 23.24
N LEU A 533 4.72 0.98 21.94
CA LEU A 533 4.05 2.14 21.34
C LEU A 533 2.56 1.87 21.15
N VAL A 534 2.19 0.70 20.62
CA VAL A 534 0.79 0.33 20.42
C VAL A 534 0.07 0.23 21.76
N SER A 535 0.69 -0.39 22.78
CA SER A 535 0.13 -0.47 24.13
C SER A 535 -0.03 0.91 24.76
N LYS A 536 0.94 1.82 24.59
CA LYS A 536 0.84 3.22 25.04
C LYS A 536 -0.32 3.95 24.35
N ARG A 537 -0.47 3.81 23.03
CA ARG A 537 -1.53 4.46 22.23
C ARG A 537 -2.91 3.92 22.61
N TYR A 538 -3.03 2.60 22.78
CA TYR A 538 -4.24 1.96 23.26
C TYR A 538 -4.61 2.43 24.68
N GLY A 539 -3.63 2.50 25.59
CA GLY A 539 -3.86 3.00 26.95
C GLY A 539 -4.38 4.44 26.99
N ALA A 540 -3.83 5.32 26.14
CA ALA A 540 -4.32 6.69 25.99
C ALA A 540 -5.72 6.74 25.38
N PHE A 541 -5.96 5.97 24.31
CA PHE A 541 -7.26 5.86 23.65
C PHE A 541 -8.36 5.39 24.60
N LYS A 542 -8.07 4.36 25.39
CA LYS A 542 -8.98 3.85 26.42
C LYS A 542 -9.34 4.92 27.44
N MET A 543 -8.34 5.57 28.02
CA MET A 543 -8.55 6.62 29.02
C MET A 543 -9.40 7.78 28.47
N ASN A 544 -9.17 8.17 27.23
CA ASN A 544 -9.93 9.24 26.58
C ASN A 544 -11.34 8.79 26.18
N SER A 545 -11.52 7.53 25.79
CA SER A 545 -12.84 6.94 25.51
C SER A 545 -13.72 6.91 26.77
N ASP A 546 -13.13 6.57 27.93
CA ASP A 546 -13.84 6.62 29.22
C ASP A 546 -14.24 8.05 29.61
N ARG A 547 -13.33 9.02 29.40
CA ARG A 547 -13.62 10.45 29.60
C ARG A 547 -14.75 10.96 28.72
N ILE A 548 -14.79 10.54 27.45
CA ILE A 548 -15.87 10.87 26.51
C ILE A 548 -17.20 10.32 27.03
N LYS A 549 -17.24 9.05 27.43
CA LYS A 549 -18.44 8.38 27.96
C LYS A 549 -18.95 9.09 29.22
N GLU A 550 -18.08 9.39 30.18
CA GLU A 550 -18.46 10.07 31.43
C GLU A 550 -18.99 11.48 31.19
N HIS A 551 -18.29 12.26 30.35
CA HIS A 551 -18.71 13.62 30.03
C HIS A 551 -20.03 13.66 29.28
N ASN A 552 -20.20 12.79 28.27
CA ASN A 552 -21.42 12.78 27.46
C ASN A 552 -22.64 12.30 28.25
N ALA A 553 -22.48 11.42 29.24
CA ALA A 553 -23.58 11.09 30.17
C ALA A 553 -24.06 12.33 30.96
N LYS A 554 -23.16 13.23 31.36
CA LYS A 554 -23.51 14.51 32.01
C LYS A 554 -24.12 15.51 31.03
N TYR A 555 -23.70 15.49 29.75
CA TYR A 555 -24.36 16.24 28.69
C TYR A 555 -25.81 15.81 28.49
N ASP A 556 -26.08 14.49 28.46
CA ASP A 556 -27.42 13.95 28.30
C ASP A 556 -28.36 14.35 29.47
N ASN A 557 -27.79 14.52 30.67
CA ASN A 557 -28.50 15.07 31.84
C ASN A 557 -28.67 16.59 31.82
N GLY A 558 -28.13 17.28 30.81
CA GLY A 558 -28.20 18.75 30.67
C GLY A 558 -27.20 19.52 31.52
N GLU A 559 -26.20 18.87 32.12
CA GLU A 559 -25.17 19.52 32.95
C GLU A 559 -24.14 20.29 32.11
N TYR A 560 -23.86 19.80 30.89
CA TYR A 560 -22.95 20.43 29.93
C TYR A 560 -23.67 20.83 28.64
N SER A 561 -23.12 21.83 27.95
CA SER A 561 -23.68 22.36 26.70
C SER A 561 -23.01 21.86 25.42
N PHE A 562 -22.06 20.94 25.56
CA PHE A 562 -21.25 20.40 24.48
C PHE A 562 -20.98 18.91 24.68
N THR A 563 -20.61 18.23 23.61
CA THR A 563 -20.25 16.80 23.59
C THR A 563 -18.78 16.63 23.26
N LEU A 564 -18.18 15.58 23.81
CA LEU A 564 -16.88 15.09 23.41
C LEU A 564 -17.03 13.97 22.37
N GLY A 565 -15.95 13.66 21.65
CA GLY A 565 -15.92 12.57 20.69
C GLY A 565 -14.51 12.12 20.37
N VAL A 566 -14.43 10.93 19.79
CA VAL A 566 -13.19 10.42 19.20
C VAL A 566 -12.80 11.32 18.04
N ASN A 567 -11.52 11.72 18.00
CA ASN A 567 -10.90 12.53 16.97
C ASN A 567 -9.43 12.12 16.84
N ALA A 568 -8.68 12.66 15.86
CA ALA A 568 -7.30 12.28 15.59
C ALA A 568 -6.30 12.46 16.75
N LEU A 569 -6.69 13.02 17.91
CA LEU A 569 -5.86 13.19 19.10
C LEU A 569 -6.27 12.26 20.25
N ALA A 570 -7.24 11.37 20.04
CA ALA A 570 -7.82 10.52 21.11
C ALA A 570 -6.82 9.50 21.68
N ASP A 571 -5.74 9.17 20.97
CA ASP A 571 -4.64 8.28 21.37
C ASP A 571 -3.43 9.02 21.98
N LEU A 572 -3.59 10.30 22.32
CA LEU A 572 -2.57 11.08 23.01
C LEU A 572 -2.87 11.17 24.51
N THR A 573 -1.83 10.97 25.32
CA THR A 573 -1.88 11.26 26.76
C THR A 573 -1.92 12.77 27.02
N ASP A 574 -2.36 13.20 28.21
CA ASP A 574 -2.38 14.64 28.59
C ASP A 574 -1.00 15.30 28.44
N ALA A 575 0.09 14.55 28.68
CA ALA A 575 1.45 15.06 28.54
C ALA A 575 1.86 15.25 27.08
N GLU A 576 1.50 14.32 26.20
CA GLU A 576 1.77 14.44 24.76
C GLU A 576 0.90 15.52 24.13
N TYR A 577 -0.38 15.57 24.50
CA TYR A 577 -1.31 16.63 24.10
C TYR A 577 -0.78 18.03 24.45
N LYS A 578 -0.30 18.22 25.69
CA LYS A 578 0.25 19.51 26.14
C LYS A 578 1.49 19.96 25.37
N GLN A 579 2.23 19.07 24.71
CA GLN A 579 3.36 19.46 23.86
C GLN A 579 2.90 20.19 22.59
N MET A 580 1.65 20.01 22.17
CA MET A 580 1.05 20.71 21.03
C MET A 580 0.54 22.12 21.40
N LEU A 581 0.47 22.43 22.70
CA LEU A 581 0.02 23.73 23.23
C LEU A 581 1.25 24.64 23.37
N GLY A 582 1.56 25.32 22.27
CA GLY A 582 2.80 26.05 22.10
C GLY A 582 2.72 27.55 22.31
N TYR A 583 1.59 28.11 22.75
CA TYR A 583 1.57 29.53 23.07
C TYR A 583 2.36 29.78 24.36
N LYS A 584 3.29 30.72 24.29
CA LYS A 584 4.01 31.20 25.47
C LYS A 584 4.04 32.70 25.47
N ARG A 585 3.46 33.29 26.52
CA ARG A 585 3.50 34.73 26.72
C ARG A 585 4.93 35.19 26.96
N SER A 586 5.39 36.16 26.16
CA SER A 586 6.67 36.80 26.33
C SER A 586 6.72 37.61 27.63
N SER A 587 7.85 37.55 28.32
CA SER A 587 8.15 38.43 29.45
C SER A 587 8.56 39.85 29.00
N LYS A 588 8.79 40.07 27.69
CA LYS A 588 9.15 41.38 27.14
C LYS A 588 7.90 42.27 27.10
N PRO A 589 7.99 43.57 27.47
CA PRO A 589 6.86 44.49 27.35
C PRO A 589 6.38 44.63 25.90
N ARG A 590 5.06 44.61 25.66
CA ARG A 590 4.45 44.80 24.33
C ARG A 590 4.50 46.25 23.84
N THR A 591 5.69 46.80 23.67
CA THR A 591 5.90 48.18 23.21
C THR A 591 5.77 48.34 21.69
N GLU A 592 5.60 47.25 20.96
CA GLU A 592 5.65 47.24 19.49
C GLU A 592 4.28 47.34 18.81
N ALA A 593 3.19 47.17 19.57
CA ALA A 593 1.84 47.36 19.04
C ALA A 593 1.61 48.83 18.69
N ALA A 594 0.98 49.09 17.55
CA ALA A 594 0.65 50.46 17.14
C ALA A 594 -0.41 51.12 18.02
N GLY A 595 -1.17 50.32 18.78
CA GLY A 595 -2.16 50.79 19.73
C GLY A 595 -3.01 49.67 20.31
N THR A 596 -4.04 50.07 21.05
CA THR A 596 -5.05 49.18 21.62
C THR A 596 -6.42 49.56 21.07
N PHE A 597 -7.14 48.60 20.49
CA PHE A 597 -8.50 48.73 20.01
C PHE A 597 -9.49 48.46 21.15
N THR A 598 -10.33 49.44 21.43
CA THR A 598 -11.42 49.37 22.42
C THR A 598 -12.77 49.37 21.70
N ALA A 599 -13.78 48.75 22.31
CA ALA A 599 -15.14 48.79 21.81
C ALA A 599 -15.61 50.24 21.55
N PRO A 600 -16.21 50.53 20.38
CA PRO A 600 -16.85 51.81 20.12
C PRO A 600 -18.01 52.06 21.11
N SER A 601 -18.25 53.33 21.49
CA SER A 601 -19.33 53.69 22.42
C SER A 601 -20.74 53.32 21.92
N ASN A 602 -20.91 53.18 20.61
CA ASN A 602 -22.16 52.75 19.96
C ASN A 602 -21.98 51.36 19.33
N MET A 603 -22.12 50.29 20.12
CA MET A 603 -22.06 48.91 19.63
C MET A 603 -23.37 48.40 19.01
N GLY A 604 -24.46 49.17 19.08
CA GLY A 604 -25.80 48.75 18.66
C GLY A 604 -25.96 48.41 17.18
N ASP A 605 -25.01 48.81 16.34
CA ASP A 605 -25.03 48.58 14.89
C ASP A 605 -24.30 47.29 14.45
N LEU A 606 -23.68 46.55 15.39
CA LEU A 606 -23.02 45.29 15.05
C LEU A 606 -24.04 44.18 14.86
N PRO A 607 -23.86 43.29 13.86
CA PRO A 607 -24.77 42.18 13.64
C PRO A 607 -24.81 41.22 14.85
N GLU A 608 -25.91 40.49 14.99
CA GLU A 608 -26.07 39.49 16.05
C GLU A 608 -25.13 38.29 15.82
N THR A 609 -24.94 37.93 14.56
CA THR A 609 -24.06 36.86 14.08
C THR A 609 -23.10 37.40 13.04
N TRP A 610 -21.85 36.94 13.07
CA TRP A 610 -20.85 37.25 12.05
C TRP A 610 -20.00 36.03 11.78
N ASP A 611 -19.73 35.74 10.51
CA ASP A 611 -18.89 34.61 10.10
C ASP A 611 -18.03 34.98 8.89
N TRP A 612 -16.74 35.18 9.11
CA TRP A 612 -15.80 35.54 8.05
C TRP A 612 -15.65 34.45 6.96
N ARG A 613 -16.08 33.21 7.22
CA ARG A 613 -16.09 32.15 6.20
C ARG A 613 -17.07 32.45 5.06
N GLU A 614 -18.12 33.22 5.34
CA GLU A 614 -19.13 33.62 4.34
C GLU A 614 -18.66 34.77 3.44
N HIS A 615 -17.45 35.30 3.68
CA HIS A 615 -16.90 36.47 2.99
C HIS A 615 -15.61 36.18 2.21
N ASP A 616 -15.24 34.89 2.03
CA ASP A 616 -14.01 34.48 1.32
C ASP A 616 -12.70 35.06 1.90
N VAL A 617 -12.65 35.28 3.22
CA VAL A 617 -11.44 35.80 3.91
C VAL A 617 -10.85 34.83 4.94
N VAL A 618 -11.25 33.56 4.89
CA VAL A 618 -10.77 32.50 5.78
C VAL A 618 -10.34 31.30 4.94
N THR A 619 -9.06 30.93 5.03
CA THR A 619 -8.53 29.74 4.37
C THR A 619 -9.11 28.44 4.95
N PRO A 620 -9.02 27.30 4.26
CA PRO A 620 -9.33 25.99 4.84
C PRO A 620 -8.56 25.71 6.13
N VAL A 621 -9.05 24.77 6.94
CA VAL A 621 -8.38 24.39 8.20
C VAL A 621 -7.11 23.61 7.88
N LYS A 622 -5.97 24.08 8.43
CA LYS A 622 -4.67 23.43 8.32
C LYS A 622 -4.35 22.62 9.58
N ASN A 623 -3.25 21.86 9.57
CA ASN A 623 -2.86 20.96 10.66
C ASN A 623 -1.40 21.19 11.09
N GLN A 624 -1.19 21.59 12.34
CA GLN A 624 0.14 21.80 12.94
C GLN A 624 0.87 20.48 13.26
N GLY A 625 0.22 19.32 13.14
CA GLY A 625 0.79 18.03 13.50
C GLY A 625 1.19 17.96 14.97
N GLN A 626 2.28 17.25 15.27
CA GLN A 626 2.87 17.15 16.62
C GLN A 626 3.55 18.44 17.11
N CYS A 627 3.59 19.48 16.28
CA CYS A 627 4.38 20.67 16.54
C CYS A 627 3.65 21.66 17.44
N GLY A 628 4.29 22.22 18.48
CA GLY A 628 3.76 23.30 19.32
C GLY A 628 3.76 24.67 18.63
N SER A 629 3.18 24.77 17.43
CA SER A 629 3.23 25.97 16.57
C SER A 629 1.89 26.70 16.43
N CYS A 630 0.90 26.39 17.28
CA CYS A 630 -0.42 27.03 17.28
C CYS A 630 -0.39 28.57 17.23
N TRP A 631 0.61 29.20 17.85
CA TRP A 631 0.82 30.64 17.82
C TRP A 631 1.10 31.16 16.40
N ALA A 632 1.86 30.41 15.58
CA ALA A 632 2.13 30.75 14.18
C ALA A 632 0.87 30.62 13.33
N PHE A 633 0.10 29.53 13.50
CA PHE A 633 -1.17 29.32 12.80
C PHE A 633 -2.20 30.42 13.13
N SER A 634 -2.29 30.82 14.40
CA SER A 634 -3.17 31.91 14.84
C SER A 634 -2.77 33.25 14.22
N ALA A 635 -1.47 33.57 14.20
CA ALA A 635 -0.96 34.77 13.55
C ALA A 635 -1.21 34.75 12.02
N VAL A 636 -0.87 33.64 11.34
CA VAL A 636 -1.07 33.50 9.90
C VAL A 636 -2.54 33.62 9.51
N ALA A 637 -3.48 33.01 10.24
CA ALA A 637 -4.90 33.15 9.96
C ALA A 637 -5.38 34.63 9.99
N ALA A 638 -4.81 35.44 10.89
CA ALA A 638 -5.09 36.87 10.94
C ALA A 638 -4.42 37.64 9.78
N LEU A 639 -3.19 37.28 9.38
CA LEU A 639 -2.50 37.85 8.21
C LEU A 639 -3.25 37.54 6.90
N GLU A 640 -3.65 36.29 6.70
CA GLU A 640 -4.43 35.84 5.54
C GLU A 640 -5.75 36.62 5.42
N SER A 641 -6.48 36.76 6.53
CA SER A 641 -7.74 37.50 6.55
C SER A 641 -7.55 38.98 6.21
N VAL A 642 -6.57 39.65 6.81
CA VAL A 642 -6.28 41.06 6.52
C VAL A 642 -5.83 41.26 5.08
N TYR A 643 -5.03 40.34 4.54
CA TYR A 643 -4.63 40.36 3.14
C TYR A 643 -5.82 40.21 2.20
N ALA A 644 -6.70 39.24 2.46
CA ALA A 644 -7.90 39.02 1.66
C ALA A 644 -8.84 40.23 1.68
N ILE A 645 -9.08 40.83 2.84
CA ILE A 645 -9.89 42.05 2.98
C ILE A 645 -9.24 43.22 2.23
N SER A 646 -7.92 43.33 2.23
CA SER A 646 -7.20 44.46 1.64
C SER A 646 -7.04 44.35 0.12
N THR A 647 -6.96 43.13 -0.41
CA THR A 647 -6.62 42.87 -1.83
C THR A 647 -7.76 42.26 -2.64
N GLY A 648 -8.78 41.71 -1.98
CA GLY A 648 -9.83 40.90 -2.61
C GLY A 648 -9.38 39.50 -3.05
N LYS A 649 -8.20 39.05 -2.61
CA LYS A 649 -7.66 37.71 -2.93
C LYS A 649 -7.34 36.94 -1.65
N LEU A 650 -7.93 35.76 -1.52
CA LEU A 650 -7.60 34.84 -0.45
C LEU A 650 -6.36 34.03 -0.84
N GLU A 651 -5.28 34.20 -0.07
CA GLU A 651 -4.04 33.46 -0.25
C GLU A 651 -3.75 32.64 1.00
N SER A 652 -3.14 31.46 0.81
CA SER A 652 -2.68 30.60 1.90
C SER A 652 -1.21 30.93 2.19
N PHE A 653 -0.91 31.45 3.37
CA PHE A 653 0.44 31.82 3.78
C PHE A 653 1.14 30.72 4.57
N SER A 654 2.47 30.83 4.67
CA SER A 654 3.34 29.85 5.32
C SER A 654 3.40 30.04 6.83
N GLU A 655 2.88 29.07 7.58
CA GLU A 655 3.15 28.97 9.01
C GLU A 655 4.61 28.57 9.30
N GLN A 656 5.27 27.87 8.36
CA GLN A 656 6.65 27.40 8.54
C GLN A 656 7.66 28.54 8.59
N GLU A 657 7.42 29.61 7.83
CA GLU A 657 8.26 30.81 7.87
C GLU A 657 8.31 31.39 9.29
N LEU A 658 7.15 31.55 9.94
CA LEU A 658 7.11 32.02 11.32
C LEU A 658 7.84 31.05 12.27
N VAL A 659 7.62 29.74 12.12
CA VAL A 659 8.25 28.69 12.96
C VAL A 659 9.78 28.66 12.84
N ASP A 660 10.34 29.02 11.68
CA ASP A 660 11.79 29.00 11.44
C ASP A 660 12.48 30.35 11.65
N CYS A 661 11.75 31.47 11.56
CA CYS A 661 12.35 32.82 11.54
C CYS A 661 12.12 33.64 12.83
N THR A 662 11.02 33.44 13.55
CA THR A 662 10.61 34.32 14.67
C THR A 662 11.62 34.39 15.82
N ASP A 663 11.95 35.61 16.28
CA ASP A 663 12.94 35.91 17.34
C ASP A 663 14.31 35.26 17.06
N GLY A 664 14.72 35.23 15.79
CA GLY A 664 15.97 34.60 15.36
C GLY A 664 15.97 33.08 15.44
N GLY A 665 14.80 32.45 15.33
CA GLY A 665 14.61 31.00 15.44
C GLY A 665 14.60 30.48 16.88
N VAL A 666 14.35 31.35 17.87
CA VAL A 666 14.16 30.97 19.28
C VAL A 666 12.77 30.39 19.48
N ASP A 667 11.76 31.10 18.96
CA ASP A 667 10.38 30.61 18.92
C ASP A 667 10.33 29.46 17.91
N THR A 668 9.96 28.28 18.39
CA THR A 668 10.08 27.03 17.61
C THR A 668 8.94 26.09 17.95
N CYS A 669 8.90 24.98 17.22
CA CYS A 669 8.02 23.85 17.43
C CYS A 669 8.03 23.33 18.88
N ASN A 670 9.19 23.32 19.54
CA ASN A 670 9.36 22.80 20.90
C ASN A 670 9.41 23.88 21.98
N HIS A 671 9.84 25.10 21.63
CA HIS A 671 9.85 26.21 22.57
C HIS A 671 8.52 26.95 22.62
N GLY A 672 7.67 26.85 21.60
CA GLY A 672 6.48 27.67 21.48
C GLY A 672 6.82 29.11 21.09
N GLY A 673 5.81 29.98 21.13
CA GLY A 673 5.94 31.39 20.76
C GLY A 673 4.68 32.20 21.04
N GLU A 674 4.72 33.49 20.74
CA GLU A 674 3.60 34.43 20.92
C GLU A 674 3.14 34.94 19.55
N MET A 675 1.82 35.03 19.32
CA MET A 675 1.30 35.45 18.00
C MET A 675 1.80 36.84 17.58
N SER A 676 1.94 37.77 18.54
CA SER A 676 2.45 39.11 18.24
C SER A 676 3.91 39.11 17.79
N ASN A 677 4.73 38.17 18.24
CA ASN A 677 6.11 38.04 17.76
C ASN A 677 6.13 37.65 16.29
N GLY A 678 5.21 36.78 15.86
CA GLY A 678 5.05 36.43 14.45
C GLY A 678 4.69 37.65 13.59
N PHE A 679 3.79 38.53 14.05
CA PHE A 679 3.51 39.78 13.34
C PHE A 679 4.75 40.68 13.26
N VAL A 680 5.46 40.84 14.38
CA VAL A 680 6.68 41.65 14.46
C VAL A 680 7.74 41.15 13.49
N GLU A 681 7.96 39.83 13.42
CA GLU A 681 8.91 39.17 12.52
C GLU A 681 8.62 39.57 11.07
N ILE A 682 7.38 39.39 10.62
CA ILE A 682 6.96 39.74 9.25
C ILE A 682 7.14 41.24 8.98
N ILE A 683 6.68 42.09 9.90
CA ILE A 683 6.69 43.55 9.70
C ILE A 683 8.12 44.10 9.65
N LYS A 684 9.01 43.63 10.54
CA LYS A 684 10.34 44.21 10.71
C LYS A 684 11.43 43.52 9.90
N ASN A 685 11.40 42.19 9.82
CA ASN A 685 12.51 41.41 9.26
C ASN A 685 12.22 40.92 7.84
N HIS A 686 10.95 40.80 7.45
CA HIS A 686 10.52 40.38 6.10
C HIS A 686 9.81 41.49 5.32
N ASN A 687 10.08 42.75 5.66
CA ASN A 687 9.56 43.93 4.96
C ASN A 687 8.02 43.97 4.82
N GLY A 688 7.30 43.41 5.79
CA GLY A 688 5.84 43.34 5.78
C GLY A 688 5.29 42.33 4.78
N LYS A 689 6.07 41.33 4.38
CA LYS A 689 5.68 40.28 3.43
C LYS A 689 5.87 38.90 4.04
N ILE A 690 5.03 37.96 3.63
CA ILE A 690 5.07 36.56 4.07
C ILE A 690 4.98 35.64 2.85
N ASP A 691 5.72 34.55 2.86
CA ASP A 691 5.71 33.54 1.81
C ASP A 691 4.35 32.83 1.75
N PRO A 692 3.86 32.52 0.54
CA PRO A 692 2.77 31.57 0.35
C PRO A 692 3.16 30.17 0.84
N GLU A 693 2.17 29.40 1.29
CA GLU A 693 2.33 27.99 1.69
C GLU A 693 2.95 27.14 0.56
N SER A 694 2.70 27.49 -0.71
CA SER A 694 3.31 26.81 -1.86
C SER A 694 4.80 27.07 -2.04
N VAL A 695 5.32 28.17 -1.50
CA VAL A 695 6.73 28.59 -1.61
C VAL A 695 7.52 28.07 -0.42
N TYR A 696 6.95 28.15 0.79
CA TYR A 696 7.56 27.63 2.01
C TYR A 696 6.60 26.68 2.75
N PRO A 697 6.49 25.40 2.30
CA PRO A 697 5.50 24.48 2.85
C PRO A 697 5.75 24.10 4.32
N TYR A 698 4.66 23.87 5.03
CA TYR A 698 4.66 23.41 6.41
C TYR A 698 5.19 21.98 6.56
N THR A 699 6.11 21.80 7.51
CA THR A 699 6.80 20.51 7.76
C THR A 699 6.63 19.98 9.17
N ALA A 700 5.90 20.69 10.05
CA ALA A 700 5.66 20.31 11.44
C ALA A 700 6.93 20.06 12.28
N VAL A 701 8.06 20.67 11.88
CA VAL A 701 9.34 20.62 12.58
C VAL A 701 10.03 21.97 12.45
N SER A 702 10.85 22.34 13.44
CA SER A 702 11.75 23.49 13.32
C SER A 702 13.03 23.07 12.61
N LYS A 703 13.37 23.76 11.51
CA LYS A 703 14.59 23.50 10.73
C LYS A 703 15.83 24.15 11.35
N GLY A 704 15.62 25.10 12.26
CA GLY A 704 16.68 25.87 12.92
C GLY A 704 17.41 26.85 11.99
N VAL A 705 16.91 27.02 10.75
CA VAL A 705 17.43 27.97 9.76
C VAL A 705 16.24 28.61 9.05
N CYS A 706 16.13 29.93 9.17
CA CYS A 706 15.17 30.73 8.42
C CYS A 706 15.55 30.73 6.93
N ASN A 707 14.67 30.20 6.07
CA ASN A 707 14.87 30.09 4.62
C ASN A 707 13.83 30.86 3.81
N ALA A 708 13.25 31.92 4.38
CA ALA A 708 12.25 32.76 3.74
C ALA A 708 12.71 33.26 2.37
N LYS A 709 11.78 33.36 1.44
CA LYS A 709 11.98 33.80 0.05
C LYS A 709 11.29 35.14 -0.16
N ASP A 710 11.88 36.18 0.42
CA ASP A 710 11.34 37.55 0.39
C ASP A 710 11.05 38.08 -1.04
N ASP A 711 11.65 37.49 -2.08
CA ASP A 711 11.40 37.81 -3.49
C ASP A 711 10.05 37.27 -4.02
N GLN A 712 9.50 36.24 -3.39
CA GLN A 712 8.22 35.60 -3.70
C GLN A 712 7.15 35.85 -2.62
N ALA A 713 7.53 36.44 -1.48
CA ALA A 713 6.65 36.82 -0.40
C ALA A 713 5.61 37.89 -0.80
N LEU A 714 4.41 37.79 -0.22
CA LEU A 714 3.25 38.63 -0.50
C LEU A 714 2.86 39.49 0.70
N GLY A 715 2.17 40.60 0.44
CA GLY A 715 1.64 41.48 1.48
C GLY A 715 2.36 42.81 1.59
N HIS A 716 1.86 43.63 2.52
CA HIS A 716 2.47 44.89 2.94
C HIS A 716 1.97 45.24 4.35
N PHE A 717 2.21 44.32 5.28
CA PHE A 717 1.84 44.45 6.69
C PHE A 717 2.74 45.49 7.35
N THR A 718 2.14 46.52 7.94
CA THR A 718 2.86 47.70 8.43
C THR A 718 2.91 47.77 9.96
N SER A 719 1.93 47.17 10.64
CA SER A 719 1.81 47.20 12.10
C SER A 719 0.85 46.11 12.58
N TYR A 720 0.70 45.98 13.91
CA TYR A 720 -0.36 45.19 14.53
C TYR A 720 -1.00 45.98 15.68
N VAL A 721 -2.21 45.60 16.05
CA VAL A 721 -3.02 46.25 17.09
C VAL A 721 -3.47 45.20 18.10
N ASN A 722 -3.36 45.53 19.40
CA ASN A 722 -3.94 44.70 20.45
C ASN A 722 -5.42 45.05 20.62
N VAL A 723 -6.24 44.08 20.98
CA VAL A 723 -7.60 44.33 21.50
C VAL A 723 -7.50 44.51 23.01
N THR A 724 -8.37 45.35 23.59
CA THR A 724 -8.42 45.58 25.04
C THR A 724 -8.53 44.27 25.80
N SER A 725 -7.52 43.99 26.64
CA SER A 725 -7.38 42.71 27.34
C SER A 725 -8.56 42.43 28.27
N GLY A 726 -9.18 41.26 28.08
CA GLY A 726 -10.30 40.77 28.87
C GLY A 726 -11.66 41.34 28.47
N ASP A 727 -11.71 42.22 27.47
CA ASP A 727 -12.93 42.89 27.01
C ASP A 727 -13.56 42.13 25.84
N GLU A 728 -14.59 41.33 26.14
CA GLU A 728 -15.33 40.56 25.14
C GLU A 728 -16.09 41.45 24.14
N ASP A 729 -16.47 42.67 24.52
CA ASP A 729 -17.14 43.64 23.65
C ASP A 729 -16.14 44.23 22.65
N ALA A 730 -14.93 44.55 23.10
CA ALA A 730 -13.85 45.00 22.21
C ALA A 730 -13.46 43.90 21.21
N LEU A 731 -13.39 42.63 21.65
CA LEU A 731 -13.15 41.50 20.77
C LEU A 731 -14.27 41.34 19.74
N LYS A 732 -15.55 41.47 20.15
CA LYS A 732 -16.69 41.37 19.24
C LYS A 732 -16.63 42.44 18.16
N ALA A 733 -16.35 43.68 18.55
CA ALA A 733 -16.22 44.80 17.63
C ALA A 733 -15.02 44.63 16.67
N ALA A 734 -13.89 44.10 17.16
CA ALA A 734 -12.72 43.84 16.33
C ALA A 734 -13.00 42.75 15.28
N VAL A 735 -13.59 41.63 15.69
CA VAL A 735 -14.00 40.55 14.77
C VAL A 735 -14.95 41.10 13.69
N ALA A 736 -15.96 41.88 14.07
CA ALA A 736 -16.97 42.36 13.12
C ALA A 736 -16.47 43.43 12.14
N THR A 737 -15.50 44.27 12.55
CA THR A 737 -15.14 45.49 11.80
C THR A 737 -13.73 45.50 11.23
N LYS A 738 -12.88 44.54 11.61
CA LYS A 738 -11.47 44.51 11.22
C LYS A 738 -11.13 43.29 10.38
N SER A 739 -11.09 42.12 10.98
CA SER A 739 -10.66 40.85 10.36
C SER A 739 -10.85 39.69 11.34
N VAL A 740 -10.46 38.49 10.91
CA VAL A 740 -10.17 37.38 11.84
C VAL A 740 -9.17 37.85 12.91
N GLN A 741 -9.46 37.52 14.17
CA GLN A 741 -8.64 37.92 15.31
C GLN A 741 -7.77 36.75 15.77
N SER A 742 -6.48 37.00 15.96
CA SER A 742 -5.53 36.05 16.55
C SER A 742 -5.64 36.14 18.07
N VAL A 743 -5.98 35.04 18.75
CA VAL A 743 -6.18 35.02 20.21
C VAL A 743 -5.46 33.87 20.90
N ALA A 744 -5.13 34.03 22.18
CA ALA A 744 -4.73 32.90 23.04
C ALA A 744 -5.85 32.46 23.98
N ILE A 745 -5.85 31.16 24.31
CA ILE A 745 -6.79 30.53 25.24
C ILE A 745 -6.08 29.55 26.17
N ASP A 746 -6.75 29.17 27.25
CA ASP A 746 -6.45 27.95 28.00
C ASP A 746 -7.12 26.74 27.33
N ALA A 747 -6.30 25.88 26.73
CA ALA A 747 -6.70 24.61 26.13
C ALA A 747 -6.19 23.41 26.94
N SER A 748 -5.63 23.60 28.14
CA SER A 748 -4.94 22.55 28.91
C SER A 748 -5.79 21.33 29.30
N SER A 749 -7.12 21.41 29.16
CA SER A 749 -8.06 20.37 29.53
C SER A 749 -8.28 19.32 28.42
N PHE A 750 -8.41 18.06 28.82
CA PHE A 750 -8.85 16.97 27.92
C PHE A 750 -10.21 17.25 27.26
N THR A 751 -11.06 18.09 27.87
CA THR A 751 -12.36 18.45 27.28
C THR A 751 -12.21 19.33 26.04
N PHE A 752 -11.12 20.10 25.95
CA PHE A 752 -10.75 20.80 24.72
C PHE A 752 -10.15 19.82 23.72
N GLN A 753 -9.19 18.97 24.14
CA GLN A 753 -8.59 17.92 23.30
C GLN A 753 -9.64 17.09 22.55
N LEU A 754 -10.70 16.67 23.26
CA LEU A 754 -11.73 15.74 22.76
C LEU A 754 -13.03 16.44 22.32
N TYR A 755 -13.03 17.77 22.17
CA TYR A 755 -14.23 18.51 21.76
C TYR A 755 -14.78 18.01 20.42
N ARG A 756 -16.11 17.86 20.33
CA ARG A 756 -16.82 17.46 19.10
C ARG A 756 -17.82 18.52 18.62
N HIS A 757 -18.75 18.94 19.48
CA HIS A 757 -19.85 19.82 19.07
C HIS A 757 -20.52 20.51 20.26
N GLY A 758 -21.23 21.62 20.02
CA GLY A 758 -21.98 22.39 21.02
C GLY A 758 -21.17 23.57 21.60
N VAL A 759 -21.81 24.43 22.40
CA VAL A 759 -21.11 25.59 22.97
C VAL A 759 -20.20 25.12 24.10
N TYR A 760 -18.90 25.22 23.89
CA TYR A 760 -17.86 24.83 24.84
C TYR A 760 -17.86 25.79 26.03
N SER A 761 -18.22 25.25 27.20
CA SER A 761 -18.32 26.01 28.45
C SER A 761 -17.75 25.16 29.58
N TRP A 762 -16.45 25.31 29.82
CA TRP A 762 -15.72 24.53 30.81
C TRP A 762 -15.33 25.38 32.03
N PRO A 763 -15.90 25.14 33.23
CA PRO A 763 -15.68 26.00 34.40
C PRO A 763 -14.24 26.06 34.90
N LEU A 764 -13.40 25.07 34.58
CA LEU A 764 -12.02 25.00 35.06
C LEU A 764 -11.04 25.77 34.17
N CYS A 765 -11.50 26.28 33.03
CA CYS A 765 -10.72 27.13 32.15
C CYS A 765 -10.16 28.35 32.91
N LYS A 766 -8.87 28.59 32.73
CA LYS A 766 -8.17 29.78 33.19
C LYS A 766 -8.41 30.97 32.28
N ASN A 767 -8.18 32.17 32.77
CA ASN A 767 -8.36 33.39 31.98
C ASN A 767 -7.27 34.43 32.20
N LYS A 768 -6.27 34.16 33.04
CA LYS A 768 -5.13 35.06 33.21
C LYS A 768 -4.15 34.89 32.08
N ALA A 769 -3.49 36.01 31.79
CA ALA A 769 -2.41 36.17 30.83
C ALA A 769 -1.36 35.03 30.82
N ASP A 770 -0.88 34.65 32.00
CA ASP A 770 0.20 33.68 32.24
C ASP A 770 -0.30 32.22 32.34
N GLU A 771 -1.62 32.02 32.25
CA GLU A 771 -2.28 30.71 32.34
C GLU A 771 -2.81 30.22 30.98
N LEU A 772 -2.60 30.98 29.89
CA LEU A 772 -2.98 30.60 28.52
C LEU A 772 -1.85 29.81 27.87
N ASP A 773 -2.18 28.82 27.04
CA ASP A 773 -1.22 27.87 26.47
C ASP A 773 -1.45 27.52 24.99
N HIS A 774 -2.55 27.99 24.37
CA HIS A 774 -2.86 27.69 22.97
C HIS A 774 -3.27 28.92 22.17
N GLY A 775 -2.76 29.03 20.93
CA GLY A 775 -3.09 30.10 19.99
C GLY A 775 -4.13 29.64 18.97
N VAL A 776 -5.20 30.40 18.79
CA VAL A 776 -6.32 30.09 17.87
C VAL A 776 -6.86 31.35 17.20
N ALA A 777 -7.68 31.22 16.16
CA ALA A 777 -8.19 32.36 15.41
C ALA A 777 -9.71 32.50 15.52
N VAL A 778 -10.21 33.64 15.97
CA VAL A 778 -11.65 33.94 16.05
C VAL A 778 -12.13 34.42 14.68
N ALA A 779 -12.88 33.57 13.99
CA ALA A 779 -13.43 33.83 12.66
C ALA A 779 -14.84 34.41 12.69
N GLY A 780 -15.50 34.42 13.85
CA GLY A 780 -16.87 34.90 13.94
C GLY A 780 -17.47 34.77 15.34
N TYR A 781 -18.76 35.01 15.44
CA TYR A 781 -19.56 34.83 16.63
C TYR A 781 -21.03 34.61 16.28
N GLY A 782 -21.78 34.01 17.19
CA GLY A 782 -23.22 33.85 16.99
C GLY A 782 -23.94 33.33 18.22
N VAL A 783 -25.10 32.73 17.98
CA VAL A 783 -26.00 32.16 19.00
C VAL A 783 -26.39 30.74 18.60
N PHE A 784 -26.18 29.77 19.49
CA PHE A 784 -26.58 28.37 19.28
C PHE A 784 -27.36 27.88 20.50
N LYS A 785 -28.60 27.42 20.30
CA LYS A 785 -29.52 26.97 21.38
C LYS A 785 -29.55 27.96 22.56
N SER A 786 -29.77 29.24 22.24
CA SER A 786 -29.83 30.37 23.19
C SER A 786 -28.54 30.61 23.99
N LYS A 787 -27.39 30.17 23.48
CA LYS A 787 -26.07 30.43 24.06
C LYS A 787 -25.19 31.18 23.07
N ASP A 788 -24.64 32.29 23.52
CA ASP A 788 -23.67 33.07 22.76
C ASP A 788 -22.36 32.29 22.61
N PHE A 789 -21.78 32.31 21.41
CA PHE A 789 -20.49 31.70 21.15
C PHE A 789 -19.58 32.57 20.28
N TRP A 790 -18.28 32.32 20.40
CA TRP A 790 -17.23 32.67 19.45
C TRP A 790 -17.00 31.50 18.50
N LEU A 791 -16.97 31.76 17.20
CA LEU A 791 -16.58 30.78 16.21
C LEU A 791 -15.06 30.84 16.05
N VAL A 792 -14.39 29.78 16.48
CA VAL A 792 -12.93 29.74 16.54
C VAL A 792 -12.39 28.66 15.63
N LYS A 793 -11.46 29.04 14.75
CA LYS A 793 -10.67 28.15 13.89
C LYS A 793 -9.47 27.63 14.68
N ASN A 794 -9.33 26.29 14.74
CA ASN A 794 -8.22 25.60 15.38
C ASN A 794 -7.21 25.09 14.32
N SER A 795 -6.06 24.60 14.76
CA SER A 795 -4.92 24.18 13.91
C SER A 795 -4.65 22.68 13.96
N TRP A 796 -5.65 21.85 14.25
CA TRP A 796 -5.53 20.37 14.34
C TRP A 796 -6.24 19.62 13.19
N GLY A 797 -6.45 20.30 12.07
CA GLY A 797 -7.14 19.76 10.90
C GLY A 797 -8.66 19.62 11.08
N GLU A 798 -9.33 19.21 10.00
CA GLU A 798 -10.79 19.11 9.93
C GLU A 798 -11.36 17.96 10.78
N SER A 799 -10.51 17.01 11.17
CA SER A 799 -10.92 15.84 11.95
C SER A 799 -11.29 16.16 13.40
N TRP A 800 -10.92 17.34 13.88
CA TRP A 800 -11.14 17.79 15.26
C TRP A 800 -12.33 18.75 15.36
N GLY A 801 -13.13 18.64 16.42
CA GLY A 801 -14.26 19.54 16.66
C GLY A 801 -15.29 19.52 15.54
N MET A 802 -15.73 20.71 15.13
CA MET A 802 -16.69 20.91 14.05
C MET A 802 -15.96 21.25 12.75
N HIS A 803 -15.37 20.26 12.10
CA HIS A 803 -14.54 20.46 10.90
C HIS A 803 -13.39 21.45 11.14
N GLY A 804 -12.71 21.31 12.29
CA GLY A 804 -11.61 22.18 12.71
C GLY A 804 -12.03 23.44 13.47
N TYR A 805 -13.33 23.62 13.72
CA TYR A 805 -13.87 24.76 14.47
C TYR A 805 -14.43 24.36 15.84
N ILE A 806 -14.50 25.35 16.74
CA ILE A 806 -15.14 25.23 18.05
C ILE A 806 -16.02 26.45 18.32
N MET A 807 -17.17 26.20 18.97
CA MET A 807 -18.03 27.26 19.53
C MET A 807 -17.62 27.53 20.97
N MET A 808 -16.64 28.42 21.18
CA MET A 808 -16.24 28.83 22.54
C MET A 808 -17.32 29.69 23.16
N SER A 809 -17.60 29.54 24.46
CA SER A 809 -18.61 30.37 25.13
C SER A 809 -18.25 31.86 25.05
N ARG A 810 -19.27 32.68 24.77
CA ARG A 810 -19.16 34.15 24.76
C ARG A 810 -20.04 34.74 25.86
N ASN A 811 -19.66 35.92 26.36
CA ASN A 811 -20.35 36.63 27.45
C ASN A 811 -20.36 35.79 28.75
N LYS A 812 -19.24 35.12 29.03
CA LYS A 812 -19.08 34.20 30.18
C LYS A 812 -17.88 34.58 31.04
N LYS A 813 -17.69 35.88 31.26
CA LYS A 813 -16.58 36.43 32.06
C LYS A 813 -15.21 36.07 31.44
N ASN A 814 -15.10 36.18 30.12
CA ASN A 814 -13.88 35.86 29.39
C ASN A 814 -13.38 34.42 29.71
N GLN A 815 -14.28 33.45 29.61
CA GLN A 815 -13.98 32.04 29.90
C GLN A 815 -12.89 31.53 28.94
N CYS A 816 -11.94 30.77 29.47
CA CYS A 816 -10.74 30.31 28.77
C CYS A 816 -9.82 31.45 28.26
N GLY A 817 -10.05 32.70 28.68
CA GLY A 817 -9.16 33.82 28.38
C GLY A 817 -9.18 34.32 26.94
N ILE A 818 -10.20 33.97 26.15
CA ILE A 818 -10.27 34.26 24.70
C ILE A 818 -10.11 35.75 24.33
N ALA A 819 -10.49 36.68 25.21
CA ALA A 819 -10.29 38.12 25.04
C ALA A 819 -9.07 38.66 25.79
N THR A 820 -8.37 37.85 26.58
CA THR A 820 -7.20 38.27 27.38
C THR A 820 -6.02 38.66 26.50
N ASP A 821 -5.79 37.91 25.44
CA ASP A 821 -4.71 38.17 24.50
C ASP A 821 -5.19 38.03 23.06
N ALA A 822 -5.80 39.10 22.57
CA ALA A 822 -6.31 39.20 21.21
C ALA A 822 -5.58 40.32 20.45
N SER A 823 -5.21 40.04 19.20
CA SER A 823 -4.53 41.00 18.32
C SER A 823 -4.77 40.70 16.85
N TYR A 824 -4.51 41.69 16.00
CA TYR A 824 -4.62 41.56 14.55
C TYR A 824 -3.58 42.43 13.83
N PRO A 825 -3.07 41.99 12.67
CA PRO A 825 -2.16 42.79 11.86
C PRO A 825 -2.90 43.88 11.08
N VAL A 826 -2.17 44.87 10.60
CA VAL A 826 -2.67 45.96 9.76
C VAL A 826 -1.85 46.02 8.48
N MET A 827 -2.55 46.07 7.35
CA MET A 827 -1.98 46.22 6.02
C MET A 827 -2.44 47.54 5.41
N THR A 828 -1.55 48.23 4.71
CA THR A 828 -1.95 49.39 3.89
C THR A 828 -2.52 48.88 2.57
N LYS A 829 -3.69 49.41 2.16
CA LYS A 829 -4.27 49.06 0.85
C LYS A 829 -3.26 49.41 -0.23
N ALA A 830 -2.90 48.45 -1.09
CA ALA A 830 -2.08 48.72 -2.25
C ALA A 830 -2.81 49.76 -3.11
N GLU A 831 -2.15 50.89 -3.43
CA GLU A 831 -2.65 51.83 -4.43
C GLU A 831 -2.76 51.08 -5.75
N THR A 832 -3.93 50.53 -6.02
CA THR A 832 -4.25 49.96 -7.30
C THR A 832 -4.30 51.15 -8.25
N LYS A 833 -3.34 51.25 -9.17
CA LYS A 833 -3.47 52.10 -10.37
C LYS A 833 -4.67 51.59 -11.17
N VAL A 834 -5.87 52.00 -10.79
CA VAL A 834 -7.08 51.80 -11.58
C VAL A 834 -7.18 52.96 -12.56
N HIS A 835 -6.75 52.71 -13.79
CA HIS A 835 -7.49 53.26 -14.92
C HIS A 835 -8.88 52.60 -14.89
N GLU A 836 -9.89 53.43 -14.65
CA GLU A 836 -11.33 53.23 -14.92
C GLU A 836 -11.98 51.90 -14.48
N ALA A 837 -12.66 51.94 -13.32
CA ALA A 837 -14.08 51.58 -13.22
C ALA A 837 -14.58 52.04 -11.83
N THR A 838 -15.26 53.19 -11.84
CA THR A 838 -16.01 53.73 -10.71
C THR A 838 -17.26 52.87 -10.45
N GLU A 839 -17.74 52.90 -9.21
CA GLU A 839 -18.98 52.29 -8.66
C GLU A 839 -18.89 50.80 -8.30
N VAL A 840 -18.60 50.50 -7.03
CA VAL A 840 -19.54 49.90 -6.07
C VAL A 840 -18.98 50.13 -4.66
N LEU A 841 -19.37 51.23 -4.01
CA LEU A 841 -19.27 51.42 -2.55
C LEU A 841 -20.28 52.49 -2.14
N SER A 842 -21.55 52.10 -2.25
CA SER A 842 -22.72 52.79 -1.75
C SER A 842 -23.79 51.70 -1.64
N ILE A 843 -24.28 51.46 -0.43
CA ILE A 843 -25.25 50.42 -0.03
C ILE A 843 -24.58 49.10 0.43
N MET A 844 -24.07 49.09 1.67
CA MET A 844 -24.58 48.29 2.80
C MET A 844 -23.74 48.54 4.04
#